data_AF-A0A182BC04-F1
#
_entry.id   AF-A0A182BC04-F1
#
_cell.length_a   1.000
_cell.length_b   1.000
_cell.length_c   1.000
_cell.angle_alpha   90.00
_cell.angle_beta   90.00
_cell.angle_gamma   90.00
#
_symmetry.space_group_name_H-M   'P 1'
#
loop_
_entity.id
_entity.type
_entity.pdbx_description
1 polymer ?
#
loop_
_entity_poly.entity_id
_entity_poly.type
_entity_poly.pdbx_seq_one_letter_code
_entity_poly.pdbx_strand_id
1 'polypeptide(L)'
;MNNIIFEDDDLLIMISNYCKENKHAVICFSPRIANVPEQVIDSNLAFSKVFFDKYPFTGIYIIPKWNHWYETENFDKAISAINNYTNLQDIWTYGVSMGAYGAMRYAEQLNASGTISICPQASINKHLIPFEKRWGTELAKLNISENWMKLHKLAKNTYVFYDSKYIPDKRHVDLLKDNYSFITEVKVDFAEHAVAGVLLECGLLKETVLNLIYGNFYIESFLSTLKSQRTSSPGIYCGFSNYLRHLRKYQKAQVFSKKSFWMRAHNKELQKNVALTKQTINEYILTLVACKAYDDLNMVFDNVKNYFSIDIYKGIKNQHSVTIKNVESGKFVESNDTFIGGAHVHRWLKCIKDGIFPPEIYQPFDAYGAGGIPVWSKKLYESAGSLNYKSINLIVGDFRYGNAVLTDNKTTKLMLDGYAAVTTSLINSENDILMMQRCLSAIKRWNEKFHGALKIVFWDLFFKQYNHLGELNKSACELYADVISKHCEFNVVDFQPLHKYKFRGLRRLFIDNSYHPSYIGCLFLHNLLIENKDVLESYCSAVSYVDNIFLNYAKQITEHSIKPVLILGDSIWISSLLRYLCEQSYSNLASAGLFICNIDDKDIGRNIQDIRNLDKLGTLRIVLISPNPELAYVKLANKTNLDKAIWQKVKCINWEAKASHVIKNRKQEPRFSFEDKNDESLLVDFSIDDTMLEFDPFGTPTFTGLISLLDFIKKNDFAGYLEDNFQLANDVLVSRNGIAYLIGGHHSVLEFVTGKNKPPVESVLNFWDNIKRRNAFSGQKNIEYSHVIFPDKQSVLDYEFPIRPLYRLGEHYFRNVDDDLKNKVIYPINELKELGNAYLPLDTHLSDSGSLKVLELLLKSVGINATDTVKHISSCINKKQKWAGDLGGKLTPKMYQEGMILNPDWRYEQFKSPGGFNDGMVDIIISPDALLNETILLFGDSFFRMMLKHFSAIFKKVICLRTRFYHKEMIELVKPGYIFTGNAERYLSNVTSDKEAHAFSLYSYLRNEAPAERDNNFIRAFRAFTSPESDFSKNYFLSKDVK
;
A
#
# COMPACT_ATOMS: atom_id res chain seq x y z
N MET A 1 5.15 18.11 -49.09
CA MET A 1 4.89 19.28 -48.22
C MET A 1 5.60 19.03 -46.90
N ASN A 2 6.21 20.05 -46.29
CA ASN A 2 6.99 19.87 -45.07
C ASN A 2 6.10 19.32 -43.95
N ASN A 3 6.39 18.09 -43.55
CA ASN A 3 5.66 17.35 -42.51
C ASN A 3 6.20 17.64 -41.10
N ILE A 4 7.04 18.67 -40.93
CA ILE A 4 7.63 19.06 -39.65
C ILE A 4 6.82 20.23 -39.08
N ILE A 5 6.36 20.10 -37.84
CA ILE A 5 5.50 21.10 -37.17
C ILE A 5 6.20 21.78 -35.99
N PHE A 6 7.29 21.19 -35.48
CA PHE A 6 8.15 21.78 -34.46
C PHE A 6 9.54 21.15 -34.56
N GLU A 7 10.59 21.96 -34.42
CA GLU A 7 11.96 21.49 -34.31
C GLU A 7 12.78 22.48 -33.46
N ASP A 8 13.54 21.95 -32.52
CA ASP A 8 14.57 22.68 -31.76
C ASP A 8 15.81 21.80 -31.54
N ASP A 9 16.68 22.18 -30.61
CA ASP A 9 17.92 21.43 -30.32
C ASP A 9 17.65 20.06 -29.65
N ASP A 10 16.48 19.87 -29.05
CA ASP A 10 16.14 18.68 -28.26
C ASP A 10 15.13 17.76 -28.96
N LEU A 11 14.24 18.30 -29.79
CA LEU A 11 13.09 17.59 -30.35
C LEU A 11 12.83 17.90 -31.83
N LEU A 12 12.26 16.92 -32.51
CA LEU A 12 11.64 17.04 -33.83
C LEU A 12 10.23 16.47 -33.75
N ILE A 13 9.23 17.24 -34.19
CA ILE A 13 7.83 16.81 -34.25
C ILE A 13 7.35 16.83 -35.69
N MET A 14 6.82 15.69 -36.12
CA MET A 14 6.28 15.50 -37.45
C MET A 14 4.80 15.16 -37.44
N ILE A 15 4.10 15.51 -38.52
CA ILE A 15 2.70 15.13 -38.76
C ILE A 15 2.55 14.39 -40.09
N SER A 16 1.72 13.37 -40.14
CA SER A 16 1.33 12.64 -41.36
C SER A 16 -0.18 12.42 -41.44
N ASN A 17 -0.67 12.25 -42.67
CA ASN A 17 -2.08 11.96 -42.98
C ASN A 17 -3.09 12.96 -42.38
N TYR A 18 -2.64 14.19 -42.09
CA TYR A 18 -3.51 15.24 -41.60
C TYR A 18 -4.46 15.71 -42.71
N CYS A 19 -5.75 15.54 -42.45
CA CYS A 19 -6.83 16.09 -43.25
C CYS A 19 -7.79 16.83 -42.30
N LYS A 20 -8.35 17.96 -42.72
CA LYS A 20 -9.30 18.72 -41.90
C LYS A 20 -10.55 17.93 -41.50
N GLU A 21 -10.87 16.86 -42.24
CA GLU A 21 -11.99 15.95 -41.98
C GLU A 21 -11.60 14.75 -41.10
N ASN A 22 -10.31 14.43 -40.98
CA ASN A 22 -9.83 13.32 -40.15
C ASN A 22 -9.83 13.74 -38.68
N LYS A 23 -10.74 13.15 -37.91
CA LYS A 23 -10.89 13.45 -36.48
C LYS A 23 -9.90 12.68 -35.62
N HIS A 24 -9.72 11.38 -35.84
CA HIS A 24 -8.88 10.51 -35.00
C HIS A 24 -7.38 10.78 -35.17
N ALA A 25 -6.66 10.87 -34.05
CA ALA A 25 -5.22 11.13 -34.04
C ALA A 25 -4.45 10.21 -33.10
N VAL A 26 -3.22 9.87 -33.47
CA VAL A 26 -2.29 9.12 -32.62
C VAL A 26 -1.00 9.91 -32.47
N ILE A 27 -0.63 10.21 -31.23
CA ILE A 27 0.60 10.91 -30.87
C ILE A 27 1.62 9.89 -30.34
N CYS A 28 2.61 9.59 -31.16
CA CYS A 28 3.65 8.61 -30.90
C CYS A 28 4.87 9.26 -30.26
N PHE A 29 5.26 8.77 -29.09
CA PHE A 29 6.50 9.12 -28.41
C PHE A 29 7.55 8.05 -28.70
N SER A 30 8.68 8.48 -29.28
CA SER A 30 9.76 7.57 -29.66
C SER A 30 10.46 6.92 -28.44
N PRO A 31 10.91 5.66 -28.57
CA PRO A 31 11.62 4.98 -27.49
C PRO A 31 13.06 5.50 -27.35
N ARG A 32 13.76 5.00 -26.34
CA ARG A 32 15.16 5.31 -26.06
C ARG A 32 16.07 4.92 -27.23
N ILE A 33 16.99 5.80 -27.63
CA ILE A 33 17.94 5.59 -28.73
C ILE A 33 19.16 4.80 -28.23
N ALA A 34 19.41 3.61 -28.78
CA ALA A 34 20.46 2.67 -28.32
C ALA A 34 21.89 3.22 -28.38
N ASN A 35 22.23 3.91 -29.48
CA ASN A 35 23.50 4.58 -29.71
C ASN A 35 23.18 6.00 -30.18
N VAL A 36 23.72 7.03 -29.53
CA VAL A 36 23.59 8.43 -29.95
C VAL A 36 24.89 8.82 -30.70
N PRO A 37 25.11 8.40 -31.97
CA PRO A 37 26.18 8.99 -32.76
C PRO A 37 25.75 10.39 -33.21
N GLU A 38 26.71 11.24 -33.59
CA GLU A 38 26.55 12.57 -34.21
C GLU A 38 25.79 12.56 -35.56
N GLN A 39 24.93 11.58 -35.83
CA GLN A 39 24.17 11.46 -37.07
C GLN A 39 22.86 12.23 -37.01
N VAL A 40 22.63 12.97 -38.09
CA VAL A 40 21.40 13.69 -38.44
C VAL A 40 20.17 12.80 -38.24
N ILE A 41 19.19 13.32 -37.52
CA ILE A 41 17.91 12.65 -37.28
C ILE A 41 17.17 12.54 -38.62
N ASP A 42 17.07 11.32 -39.14
CA ASP A 42 16.25 11.05 -40.32
C ASP A 42 14.77 10.99 -39.91
N SER A 43 13.95 11.78 -40.60
CA SER A 43 12.48 11.73 -40.59
C SER A 43 11.88 10.32 -40.75
N ASN A 44 12.59 9.36 -41.34
CA ASN A 44 12.17 7.96 -41.47
C ASN A 44 12.28 7.16 -40.16
N LEU A 45 12.91 7.70 -39.11
CA LEU A 45 13.12 7.03 -37.81
C LEU A 45 11.97 7.24 -36.81
N ALA A 46 10.92 7.95 -37.21
CA ALA A 46 9.74 8.21 -36.39
C ALA A 46 9.07 6.90 -35.91
N PHE A 47 8.99 6.71 -34.59
CA PHE A 47 8.41 5.51 -33.99
C PHE A 47 6.97 5.29 -34.47
N SER A 48 6.70 4.08 -34.99
CA SER A 48 5.39 3.64 -35.48
C SER A 48 4.80 4.41 -36.66
N LYS A 49 5.56 5.33 -37.29
CA LYS A 49 5.07 6.09 -38.45
C LYS A 49 4.66 5.22 -39.63
N VAL A 50 5.54 4.31 -40.05
CA VAL A 50 5.25 3.37 -41.15
C VAL A 50 4.02 2.49 -40.87
N PHE A 51 3.69 2.26 -39.60
CA PHE A 51 2.51 1.52 -39.20
C PHE A 51 1.24 2.37 -39.33
N PHE A 52 1.21 3.54 -38.68
CA PHE A 52 0.02 4.40 -38.65
C PHE A 52 -0.27 5.08 -39.99
N ASP A 53 0.75 5.31 -40.83
CA ASP A 53 0.56 5.87 -42.18
C ASP A 53 -0.31 4.97 -43.09
N LYS A 54 -0.46 3.68 -42.75
CA LYS A 54 -1.31 2.73 -43.47
C LYS A 54 -2.79 2.82 -43.10
N TYR A 55 -3.14 3.61 -42.09
CA TYR A 55 -4.49 3.74 -41.55
C TYR A 55 -4.95 5.20 -41.64
N PRO A 56 -6.27 5.46 -41.62
CA PRO A 56 -6.82 6.82 -41.73
C PRO A 56 -6.73 7.60 -40.41
N PHE A 57 -5.56 7.58 -39.75
CA PHE A 57 -5.28 8.37 -38.56
C PHE A 57 -4.40 9.57 -38.91
N THR A 58 -4.64 10.71 -38.26
CA THR A 58 -3.62 11.75 -38.19
C THR A 58 -2.50 11.25 -37.27
N GLY A 59 -1.31 11.01 -37.82
CA GLY A 59 -0.15 10.59 -37.04
C GLY A 59 0.71 11.78 -36.64
N ILE A 60 0.96 11.96 -35.35
CA ILE A 60 1.91 12.95 -34.82
C ILE A 60 3.06 12.19 -34.17
N TYR A 61 4.30 12.49 -34.53
CA TYR A 61 5.47 11.73 -34.08
C TYR A 61 6.45 12.66 -33.40
N ILE A 62 6.70 12.42 -32.11
CA ILE A 62 7.65 13.15 -31.29
C ILE A 62 8.95 12.36 -31.25
N ILE A 63 10.01 12.97 -31.76
CA ILE A 63 11.31 12.34 -31.98
C ILE A 63 12.34 13.12 -31.16
N PRO A 64 12.91 12.52 -30.10
CA PRO A 64 13.94 13.16 -29.30
C PRO A 64 15.29 13.11 -30.05
N LYS A 65 16.04 14.21 -30.02
CA LYS A 65 17.39 14.29 -30.59
C LYS A 65 18.44 13.58 -29.74
N TRP A 66 18.15 13.40 -28.45
CA TRP A 66 18.97 12.65 -27.49
C TRP A 66 18.09 12.08 -26.36
N ASN A 67 18.61 11.17 -25.53
CA ASN A 67 17.83 10.48 -24.48
C ASN A 67 17.55 11.37 -23.24
N HIS A 68 16.86 12.50 -23.42
CA HIS A 68 16.49 13.44 -22.36
C HIS A 68 15.19 13.07 -21.63
N TRP A 69 14.60 11.91 -21.93
CA TRP A 69 13.36 11.44 -21.29
C TRP A 69 12.18 12.43 -21.38
N TYR A 70 12.10 13.22 -22.45
CA TYR A 70 11.08 14.26 -22.62
C TYR A 70 11.11 15.36 -21.54
N GLU A 71 12.26 15.55 -20.88
CA GLU A 71 12.47 16.60 -19.89
C GLU A 71 13.34 17.71 -20.48
N THR A 72 12.70 18.66 -21.15
CA THR A 72 13.36 19.76 -21.86
C THR A 72 12.61 21.06 -21.60
N GLU A 73 13.31 22.19 -21.47
CA GLU A 73 12.71 23.50 -21.17
C GLU A 73 11.67 23.94 -22.22
N ASN A 74 11.82 23.49 -23.47
CA ASN A 74 10.95 23.87 -24.57
C ASN A 74 9.77 22.89 -24.81
N PHE A 75 9.56 21.88 -23.94
CA PHE A 75 8.52 20.87 -24.22
C PHE A 75 7.12 21.49 -24.30
N ASP A 76 6.84 22.53 -23.50
CA ASP A 76 5.57 23.26 -23.55
C ASP A 76 5.32 23.95 -24.90
N LYS A 77 6.38 24.41 -25.59
CA LYS A 77 6.28 24.96 -26.95
C LYS A 77 5.96 23.86 -27.96
N ALA A 78 6.56 22.67 -27.78
CA ALA A 78 6.26 21.48 -28.56
C ALA A 78 4.79 21.05 -28.41
N ILE A 79 4.28 21.01 -27.18
CA ILE A 79 2.85 20.77 -26.89
C ILE A 79 1.97 21.82 -27.56
N SER A 80 2.33 23.10 -27.45
CA SER A 80 1.58 24.20 -28.06
C SER A 80 1.52 24.07 -29.58
N ALA A 81 2.62 23.68 -30.22
CA ALA A 81 2.68 23.43 -31.66
C ALA A 81 1.74 22.29 -32.10
N ILE A 82 1.63 21.23 -31.29
CA ILE A 82 0.66 20.14 -31.51
C ILE A 82 -0.78 20.64 -31.33
N ASN A 83 -1.06 21.37 -30.25
CA ASN A 83 -2.40 21.84 -29.91
C ASN A 83 -2.95 22.91 -30.88
N ASN A 84 -2.11 23.55 -31.71
CA ASN A 84 -2.56 24.43 -32.79
C ASN A 84 -3.38 23.70 -33.87
N TYR A 85 -3.38 22.36 -33.89
CA TYR A 85 -4.22 21.54 -34.77
C TYR A 85 -5.59 21.28 -34.15
N THR A 86 -6.49 22.27 -34.22
CA THR A 86 -7.76 22.35 -33.47
C THR A 86 -8.85 21.33 -33.86
N ASN A 87 -8.70 20.59 -34.96
CA ASN A 87 -9.75 19.70 -35.48
C ASN A 87 -9.62 18.24 -35.01
N LEU A 88 -8.57 17.90 -34.26
CA LEU A 88 -8.35 16.55 -33.78
C LEU A 88 -9.33 16.21 -32.66
N GLN A 89 -9.94 15.03 -32.73
CA GLN A 89 -10.84 14.46 -31.72
C GLN A 89 -10.38 13.01 -31.45
N ASP A 90 -10.64 12.47 -30.27
CA ASP A 90 -10.24 11.09 -29.95
C ASP A 90 -8.72 10.84 -30.12
N ILE A 91 -7.93 11.62 -29.38
CA ILE A 91 -6.46 11.59 -29.44
C ILE A 91 -5.94 10.46 -28.56
N TRP A 92 -5.07 9.60 -29.13
CA TRP A 92 -4.38 8.55 -28.37
C TRP A 92 -2.89 8.80 -28.27
N THR A 93 -2.32 8.82 -27.07
CA THR A 93 -0.86 8.82 -26.90
C THR A 93 -0.34 7.38 -26.91
N TYR A 94 0.80 7.15 -27.57
CA TYR A 94 1.39 5.82 -27.71
C TYR A 94 2.90 5.84 -27.55
N GLY A 95 3.45 4.92 -26.76
CA GLY A 95 4.89 4.79 -26.60
C GLY A 95 5.35 3.47 -25.99
N VAL A 96 6.66 3.21 -26.10
CA VAL A 96 7.36 2.07 -25.52
C VAL A 96 8.53 2.58 -24.68
N SER A 97 8.76 2.03 -23.48
CA SER A 97 9.90 2.37 -22.60
C SER A 97 9.95 3.89 -22.30
N MET A 98 11.03 4.59 -22.67
CA MET A 98 11.12 6.06 -22.57
C MET A 98 9.95 6.77 -23.27
N GLY A 99 9.51 6.27 -24.42
CA GLY A 99 8.34 6.81 -25.13
C GLY A 99 7.05 6.62 -24.34
N ALA A 100 6.91 5.50 -23.63
CA ALA A 100 5.74 5.23 -22.80
C ALA A 100 5.68 6.19 -21.60
N TYR A 101 6.84 6.56 -21.02
CA TYR A 101 6.93 7.63 -20.02
C TYR A 101 6.38 8.96 -20.58
N GLY A 102 6.84 9.40 -21.76
CA GLY A 102 6.36 10.64 -22.38
C GLY A 102 4.88 10.60 -22.72
N ALA A 103 4.41 9.49 -23.29
CA ALA A 103 3.01 9.29 -23.68
C ALA A 103 2.05 9.38 -22.49
N MET A 104 2.45 8.87 -21.32
CA MET A 104 1.67 8.98 -20.09
C MET A 104 1.76 10.38 -19.49
N ARG A 105 2.97 10.92 -19.37
CA ARG A 105 3.23 12.19 -18.70
C ARG A 105 2.46 13.34 -19.32
N TYR A 106 2.47 13.42 -20.65
CA TYR A 106 1.90 14.54 -21.40
C TYR A 106 0.47 14.28 -21.92
N ALA A 107 -0.17 13.19 -21.48
CA ALA A 107 -1.49 12.80 -21.97
C ALA A 107 -2.54 13.89 -21.72
N GLU A 108 -2.56 14.51 -20.55
CA GLU A 108 -3.50 15.59 -20.20
C GLU A 108 -3.25 16.85 -21.04
N GLN A 109 -1.99 17.29 -21.15
CA GLN A 109 -1.64 18.50 -21.91
C GLN A 109 -1.89 18.38 -23.42
N LEU A 110 -1.91 17.14 -23.93
CA LEU A 110 -2.26 16.80 -25.32
C LEU A 110 -3.75 16.49 -25.51
N ASN A 111 -4.58 16.66 -24.46
CA ASN A 111 -6.00 16.36 -24.47
C ASN A 111 -6.31 14.94 -24.97
N ALA A 112 -5.52 13.96 -24.52
CA ALA A 112 -5.64 12.58 -24.94
C ALA A 112 -6.87 11.88 -24.34
N SER A 113 -7.65 11.22 -25.19
CA SER A 113 -8.77 10.34 -24.82
C SER A 113 -8.28 9.00 -24.26
N GLY A 114 -7.09 8.56 -24.66
CA GLY A 114 -6.50 7.30 -24.20
C GLY A 114 -4.98 7.26 -24.35
N THR A 115 -4.36 6.33 -23.62
CA THR A 115 -2.92 6.12 -23.63
C THR A 115 -2.61 4.64 -23.75
N ILE A 116 -1.78 4.28 -24.73
CA ILE A 116 -1.19 2.95 -24.87
C ILE A 116 0.26 3.04 -24.42
N SER A 117 0.56 2.45 -23.27
CA SER A 117 1.86 2.54 -22.62
C SER A 117 2.48 1.14 -22.52
N ILE A 118 3.61 0.90 -23.17
CA ILE A 118 4.30 -0.40 -23.16
C ILE A 118 5.60 -0.29 -22.38
N CYS A 119 5.77 -1.14 -21.38
CA CYS A 119 6.89 -1.22 -20.44
C CYS A 119 7.40 0.15 -19.95
N PRO A 120 6.52 1.03 -19.42
CA PRO A 120 6.93 2.37 -19.02
C PRO A 120 7.87 2.39 -17.82
N GLN A 121 8.67 3.44 -17.77
CA GLN A 121 9.21 3.93 -16.51
C GLN A 121 8.20 4.89 -15.87
N ALA A 122 7.89 4.71 -14.58
CA ALA A 122 6.91 5.55 -13.89
C ALA A 122 7.46 6.94 -13.56
N SER A 123 8.74 7.00 -13.19
CA SER A 123 9.46 8.23 -12.86
C SER A 123 10.91 8.08 -13.26
N ILE A 124 11.59 9.19 -13.50
CA ILE A 124 13.05 9.27 -13.67
C ILE A 124 13.75 9.84 -12.43
N ASN A 125 12.97 10.24 -11.41
CA ASN A 125 13.49 10.75 -10.15
C ASN A 125 14.09 9.60 -9.33
N LYS A 126 15.40 9.64 -9.15
CA LYS A 126 16.24 8.64 -8.47
C LYS A 126 15.77 8.31 -7.05
N HIS A 127 15.13 9.27 -6.37
CA HIS A 127 14.60 9.10 -5.02
C HIS A 127 13.29 8.31 -4.98
N LEU A 128 12.47 8.41 -6.03
CA LEU A 128 11.22 7.65 -6.16
C LEU A 128 11.47 6.25 -6.71
N ILE A 129 12.49 6.09 -7.54
CA ILE A 129 12.84 4.83 -8.20
C ILE A 129 14.28 4.38 -7.89
N PRO A 130 14.70 4.27 -6.61
CA PRO A 130 16.09 3.88 -6.25
C PRO A 130 16.46 2.47 -6.73
N PHE A 131 15.45 1.68 -7.10
CA PHE A 131 15.56 0.33 -7.62
C PHE A 131 15.92 0.26 -9.11
N GLU A 132 15.71 1.33 -9.87
CA GLU A 132 16.00 1.33 -11.30
C GLU A 132 17.49 1.59 -11.53
N LYS A 133 18.17 0.62 -12.16
CA LYS A 133 19.62 0.66 -12.40
C LYS A 133 19.97 0.69 -13.88
N ARG A 134 19.04 0.34 -14.78
CA ARG A 134 19.32 0.13 -16.22
C ARG A 134 19.78 1.41 -16.92
N TRP A 135 19.28 2.55 -16.48
CA TRP A 135 19.50 3.85 -17.13
C TRP A 135 20.24 4.85 -16.24
N GLY A 136 20.88 4.39 -15.17
CA GLY A 136 21.45 5.25 -14.13
C GLY A 136 22.42 6.32 -14.64
N THR A 137 23.26 6.01 -15.62
CA THR A 137 24.22 6.96 -16.20
C THR A 137 23.56 8.06 -17.02
N GLU A 138 22.48 7.75 -17.76
CA GLU A 138 21.72 8.72 -18.53
C GLU A 138 20.88 9.60 -17.59
N LEU A 139 20.15 8.98 -16.66
CA LEU A 139 19.36 9.68 -15.65
C LEU A 139 20.22 10.49 -14.68
N ALA A 140 21.50 10.13 -14.49
CA ALA A 140 22.42 10.91 -13.67
C ALA A 140 22.60 12.33 -14.19
N LYS A 141 22.54 12.53 -15.52
CA LYS A 141 22.70 13.82 -16.20
C LYS A 141 21.47 14.70 -16.09
N LEU A 142 20.31 14.12 -15.79
CA LEU A 142 19.04 14.82 -15.64
C LEU A 142 18.85 15.17 -14.15
N ASN A 143 19.03 16.44 -13.79
CA ASN A 143 18.93 16.89 -12.39
C ASN A 143 17.46 17.18 -12.01
N ILE A 144 16.66 16.12 -11.95
CA ILE A 144 15.20 16.23 -11.85
C ILE A 144 14.69 15.65 -10.54
N SER A 145 14.16 16.51 -9.68
CA SER A 145 13.59 16.18 -8.37
C SER A 145 12.07 16.12 -8.37
N GLU A 146 11.42 16.51 -9.47
CA GLU A 146 9.98 16.66 -9.54
C GLU A 146 9.27 15.30 -9.71
N ASN A 147 8.07 15.19 -9.13
CA ASN A 147 7.21 14.04 -9.32
C ASN A 147 6.03 14.44 -10.22
N TRP A 148 6.18 14.24 -11.53
CA TRP A 148 5.15 14.61 -12.51
C TRP A 148 3.78 13.99 -12.21
N MET A 149 3.74 12.83 -11.54
CA MET A 149 2.48 12.16 -11.19
C MET A 149 1.63 12.95 -10.17
N LYS A 150 2.21 13.95 -9.50
CA LYS A 150 1.48 14.89 -8.63
C LYS A 150 0.97 16.12 -9.38
N LEU A 151 1.43 16.34 -10.60
CA LEU A 151 1.23 17.59 -11.35
C LEU A 151 0.31 17.40 -12.56
N HIS A 152 0.30 16.21 -13.13
CA HIS A 152 -0.48 15.89 -14.32
C HIS A 152 -1.36 14.67 -14.11
N LYS A 153 -2.50 14.65 -14.78
CA LYS A 153 -3.42 13.51 -14.83
C LYS A 153 -3.09 12.62 -16.03
N LEU A 154 -3.38 11.33 -15.90
CA LEU A 154 -3.39 10.41 -17.03
C LEU A 154 -4.67 10.55 -17.85
N ALA A 155 -4.62 10.16 -19.12
CA ALA A 155 -5.84 9.94 -19.89
C ALA A 155 -6.72 8.89 -19.22
N LYS A 156 -8.05 9.10 -19.24
CA LYS A 156 -9.01 8.20 -18.56
C LYS A 156 -8.89 6.75 -19.02
N ASN A 157 -8.59 6.53 -20.31
CA ASN A 157 -8.40 5.21 -20.90
C ASN A 157 -6.90 4.87 -21.03
N THR A 158 -6.21 4.67 -19.90
CA THR A 158 -4.78 4.32 -19.90
C THR A 158 -4.56 2.81 -19.75
N TYR A 159 -3.91 2.21 -20.76
CA TYR A 159 -3.54 0.79 -20.79
C TYR A 159 -2.03 0.63 -20.66
N VAL A 160 -1.59 -0.14 -19.67
CA VAL A 160 -0.17 -0.36 -19.37
C VAL A 160 0.20 -1.83 -19.60
N PHE A 161 0.97 -2.09 -20.65
CA PHE A 161 1.47 -3.41 -21.02
C PHE A 161 2.84 -3.65 -20.39
N TYR A 162 3.02 -4.70 -19.59
CA TYR A 162 4.29 -5.00 -18.93
C TYR A 162 4.42 -6.50 -18.61
N ASP A 163 5.65 -6.95 -18.32
CA ASP A 163 5.89 -8.29 -17.78
C ASP A 163 5.80 -8.26 -16.24
N SER A 164 4.83 -8.99 -15.67
CA SER A 164 4.64 -9.03 -14.21
C SER A 164 5.68 -9.88 -13.47
N LYS A 165 6.45 -10.69 -14.20
CA LYS A 165 7.56 -11.50 -13.69
C LYS A 165 8.90 -10.80 -13.79
N TYR A 166 8.96 -9.67 -14.52
CA TYR A 166 10.15 -8.85 -14.61
C TYR A 166 10.08 -7.68 -13.61
N ILE A 167 10.74 -7.88 -12.47
CA ILE A 167 10.63 -7.03 -11.28
C ILE A 167 10.84 -5.54 -11.56
N PRO A 168 11.84 -5.10 -12.35
CA PRO A 168 12.04 -3.68 -12.61
C PRO A 168 10.80 -3.00 -13.22
N ASP A 169 10.20 -3.61 -14.24
CA ASP A 169 9.01 -3.06 -14.91
C ASP A 169 7.78 -3.17 -14.00
N LYS A 170 7.62 -4.29 -13.28
CA LYS A 170 6.54 -4.44 -12.30
C LYS A 170 6.56 -3.33 -11.24
N ARG A 171 7.73 -2.96 -10.72
CA ARG A 171 7.84 -1.90 -9.70
C ARG A 171 7.46 -0.52 -10.24
N HIS A 172 7.71 -0.24 -11.52
CA HIS A 172 7.19 0.98 -12.16
C HIS A 172 5.67 0.95 -12.26
N VAL A 173 5.08 -0.19 -12.66
CA VAL A 173 3.62 -0.30 -12.73
C VAL A 173 2.96 -0.22 -11.35
N ASP A 174 3.56 -0.82 -10.32
CA ASP A 174 3.07 -0.69 -8.94
C ASP A 174 3.08 0.78 -8.50
N LEU A 175 4.16 1.53 -8.77
CA LEU A 175 4.24 2.96 -8.47
C LEU A 175 3.20 3.79 -9.23
N LEU A 176 2.92 3.45 -10.49
CA LEU A 176 1.84 4.10 -11.25
C LEU A 176 0.46 3.82 -10.63
N LYS A 177 0.20 2.59 -10.19
CA LYS A 177 -1.09 2.21 -9.57
C LYS A 177 -1.30 2.84 -8.20
N ASP A 178 -0.24 3.04 -7.44
CA ASP A 178 -0.29 3.75 -6.16
C ASP A 178 -0.76 5.21 -6.34
N ASN A 179 -0.50 5.82 -7.51
CA ASN A 179 -0.92 7.19 -7.82
C ASN A 179 -2.22 7.24 -8.67
N TYR A 180 -2.49 6.20 -9.48
CA TYR A 180 -3.62 6.15 -10.41
C TYR A 180 -4.31 4.78 -10.39
N SER A 181 -5.38 4.66 -9.60
CA SER A 181 -6.11 3.41 -9.40
C SER A 181 -6.93 2.94 -10.61
N PHE A 182 -7.12 3.77 -11.62
CA PHE A 182 -7.93 3.48 -12.82
C PHE A 182 -7.13 2.93 -14.01
N ILE A 183 -5.81 2.79 -13.91
CA ILE A 183 -4.98 2.21 -14.98
C ILE A 183 -5.42 0.77 -15.26
N THR A 184 -5.58 0.43 -16.53
CA THR A 184 -5.82 -0.94 -16.96
C THR A 184 -4.48 -1.65 -17.22
N GLU A 185 -4.13 -2.60 -16.34
CA GLU A 185 -2.92 -3.40 -16.49
C GLU A 185 -3.09 -4.54 -17.51
N VAL A 186 -2.13 -4.71 -18.41
CA VAL A 186 -2.10 -5.83 -19.36
C VAL A 186 -0.79 -6.61 -19.21
N LYS A 187 -0.88 -7.78 -18.60
CA LYS A 187 0.30 -8.60 -18.25
C LYS A 187 0.74 -9.46 -19.43
N VAL A 188 2.00 -9.30 -19.83
CA VAL A 188 2.67 -10.08 -20.86
C VAL A 188 3.87 -10.80 -20.21
N ASP A 189 3.55 -11.82 -19.43
CA ASP A 189 4.54 -12.52 -18.59
C ASP A 189 5.67 -13.16 -19.41
N PHE A 190 6.89 -13.05 -18.88
CA PHE A 190 8.15 -13.52 -19.47
C PHE A 190 8.60 -12.79 -20.74
N ALA A 191 8.05 -11.60 -21.02
CA ALA A 191 8.52 -10.74 -22.10
C ALA A 191 9.69 -9.82 -21.70
N GLU A 192 10.04 -9.78 -20.41
CA GLU A 192 10.98 -8.81 -19.82
C GLU A 192 10.64 -7.38 -20.27
N HIS A 193 11.65 -6.56 -20.58
CA HIS A 193 11.45 -5.22 -21.12
C HIS A 193 11.09 -5.19 -22.62
N ALA A 194 10.94 -6.35 -23.27
CA ALA A 194 10.75 -6.49 -24.71
C ALA A 194 9.29 -6.79 -25.11
N VAL A 195 8.32 -6.30 -24.32
CA VAL A 195 6.88 -6.57 -24.48
C VAL A 195 6.38 -6.34 -25.90
N ALA A 196 6.67 -5.19 -26.52
CA ALA A 196 6.26 -4.91 -27.90
C ALA A 196 6.84 -5.94 -28.89
N GLY A 197 8.10 -6.32 -28.72
CA GLY A 197 8.75 -7.34 -29.53
C GLY A 197 8.08 -8.70 -29.39
N VAL A 198 7.78 -9.12 -28.16
CA VAL A 198 7.07 -10.39 -27.89
C VAL A 198 5.66 -10.39 -28.48
N LEU A 199 4.91 -9.29 -28.35
CA LEU A 199 3.58 -9.19 -28.96
C LEU A 199 3.65 -9.24 -30.48
N LEU A 200 4.72 -8.72 -31.10
CA LEU A 200 4.94 -8.86 -32.53
C LEU A 200 5.23 -10.33 -32.91
N GLU A 201 6.08 -11.03 -32.16
CA GLU A 201 6.38 -12.45 -32.38
C GLU A 201 5.13 -13.34 -32.23
N CYS A 202 4.24 -13.01 -31.29
CA CYS A 202 2.96 -13.69 -31.10
C CYS A 202 1.89 -13.29 -32.15
N GLY A 203 2.17 -12.33 -33.04
CA GLY A 203 1.20 -11.84 -34.03
C GLY A 203 0.07 -10.98 -33.45
N LEU A 204 0.24 -10.43 -32.24
CA LEU A 204 -0.81 -9.72 -31.50
C LEU A 204 -0.67 -8.20 -31.48
N LEU A 205 0.54 -7.66 -31.71
CA LEU A 205 0.82 -6.23 -31.53
C LEU A 205 -0.10 -5.34 -32.39
N LYS A 206 -0.22 -5.64 -33.69
CA LYS A 206 -1.03 -4.87 -34.63
C LYS A 206 -2.49 -4.78 -34.19
N GLU A 207 -3.15 -5.92 -34.01
CA GLU A 207 -4.58 -5.98 -33.69
C GLU A 207 -4.86 -5.37 -32.32
N THR A 208 -3.95 -5.55 -31.37
CA THR A 208 -4.07 -4.97 -30.02
C THR A 208 -4.09 -3.44 -30.08
N VAL A 209 -3.14 -2.83 -30.78
CA VAL A 209 -3.05 -1.35 -30.88
C VAL A 209 -4.27 -0.78 -31.59
N LEU A 210 -4.72 -1.38 -32.69
CA LEU A 210 -5.90 -0.91 -33.42
C LEU A 210 -7.19 -1.07 -32.61
N ASN A 211 -7.38 -2.22 -31.95
CA ASN A 211 -8.58 -2.46 -31.14
C ASN A 211 -8.66 -1.55 -29.93
N LEU A 212 -7.53 -1.13 -29.35
CA LEU A 212 -7.54 -0.13 -28.29
C LEU A 212 -8.05 1.22 -28.79
N ILE A 213 -7.49 1.71 -29.91
CA ILE A 213 -7.86 3.00 -30.51
C ILE A 213 -9.34 2.99 -30.95
N TYR A 214 -9.80 1.90 -31.57
CA TYR A 214 -11.20 1.77 -32.01
C TYR A 214 -12.19 1.39 -30.90
N GLY A 215 -11.74 1.20 -29.65
CA GLY A 215 -12.61 0.84 -28.53
C GLY A 215 -13.14 -0.60 -28.53
N ASN A 216 -12.49 -1.51 -29.27
CA ASN A 216 -12.87 -2.93 -29.42
C ASN A 216 -11.93 -3.89 -28.67
N PHE A 217 -11.12 -3.40 -27.72
CA PHE A 217 -10.16 -4.22 -26.98
C PHE A 217 -10.80 -4.90 -25.76
N TYR A 218 -10.73 -6.23 -25.73
CA TYR A 218 -11.18 -7.06 -24.60
C TYR A 218 -10.00 -7.83 -23.99
N ILE A 219 -9.65 -7.49 -22.74
CA ILE A 219 -8.45 -8.01 -22.07
C ILE A 219 -8.45 -9.54 -21.92
N GLU A 220 -9.59 -10.14 -21.58
CA GLU A 220 -9.69 -11.60 -21.39
C GLU A 220 -9.43 -12.37 -22.71
N SER A 221 -9.94 -11.84 -23.83
CA SER A 221 -9.72 -12.42 -25.15
C SER A 221 -8.26 -12.28 -25.58
N PHE A 222 -7.65 -11.12 -25.32
CA PHE A 222 -6.23 -10.90 -25.54
C PHE A 222 -5.36 -11.88 -24.74
N LEU A 223 -5.61 -12.04 -23.44
CA LEU A 223 -4.82 -12.94 -22.57
C LEU A 223 -4.98 -14.40 -22.98
N SER A 224 -6.18 -14.82 -23.38
CA SER A 224 -6.44 -16.16 -23.92
C SER A 224 -5.63 -16.42 -25.20
N THR A 225 -5.63 -15.45 -26.12
CA THR A 225 -4.89 -15.54 -27.38
C THR A 225 -3.37 -15.49 -27.17
N LEU A 226 -2.89 -14.64 -26.26
CA LEU A 226 -1.48 -14.61 -25.87
C LEU A 226 -1.05 -15.97 -25.29
N LYS A 227 -1.87 -16.59 -24.45
CA LYS A 227 -1.59 -17.90 -23.85
C LYS A 227 -1.49 -19.01 -24.91
N SER A 228 -2.30 -18.96 -25.96
CA SER A 228 -2.23 -19.94 -27.06
C SER A 228 -1.05 -19.70 -27.99
N GLN A 229 -0.66 -18.44 -28.22
CA GLN A 229 0.43 -18.07 -29.13
C GLN A 229 1.81 -18.04 -28.47
N ARG A 230 1.92 -18.00 -27.14
CA ARG A 230 3.22 -17.80 -26.45
C ARG A 230 4.33 -18.81 -26.80
N THR A 231 3.99 -20.00 -27.28
CA THR A 231 4.97 -21.03 -27.66
C THR A 231 5.67 -20.74 -28.99
N SER A 232 5.19 -19.78 -29.77
CA SER A 232 5.83 -19.32 -31.01
C SER A 232 6.87 -18.23 -30.76
N SER A 233 6.88 -17.60 -29.58
CA SER A 233 7.81 -16.52 -29.25
C SER A 233 9.12 -17.04 -28.62
N PRO A 234 10.27 -16.92 -29.31
CA PRO A 234 11.56 -17.10 -28.65
C PRO A 234 11.79 -16.10 -27.51
N GLY A 235 11.25 -14.87 -27.59
CA GLY A 235 11.34 -13.89 -26.50
C GLY A 235 10.77 -14.40 -25.18
N ILE A 236 9.62 -15.08 -25.20
CA ILE A 236 9.02 -15.69 -23.99
C ILE A 236 9.90 -16.79 -23.41
N TYR A 237 10.49 -17.63 -24.25
CA TYR A 237 11.43 -18.66 -23.77
C TYR A 237 12.71 -18.06 -23.19
N CYS A 238 13.18 -16.94 -23.75
CA CYS A 238 14.32 -16.18 -23.22
C CYS A 238 13.99 -15.64 -21.81
N GLY A 239 12.88 -14.93 -21.66
CA GLY A 239 12.47 -14.39 -20.36
C GLY A 239 12.17 -15.46 -19.31
N PHE A 240 11.59 -16.59 -19.73
CA PHE A 240 11.36 -17.72 -18.83
C PHE A 240 12.68 -18.41 -18.41
N SER A 241 13.67 -18.49 -19.32
CA SER A 241 15.02 -18.97 -18.98
C SER A 241 15.67 -18.07 -17.92
N ASN A 242 15.63 -16.75 -18.12
CA ASN A 242 16.19 -15.80 -17.19
C ASN A 242 15.52 -15.91 -15.81
N TYR A 243 14.19 -15.99 -15.79
CA TYR A 243 13.43 -16.24 -14.56
C TYR A 243 13.87 -17.53 -13.84
N LEU A 244 14.07 -18.64 -14.57
CA LEU A 244 14.57 -19.90 -13.99
C LEU A 244 16.02 -19.80 -13.52
N ARG A 245 16.87 -19.03 -14.21
CA ARG A 245 18.26 -18.78 -13.83
C ARG A 245 18.34 -17.97 -12.53
N HIS A 246 17.46 -16.98 -12.34
CA HIS A 246 17.30 -16.30 -11.06
C HIS A 246 16.90 -17.29 -9.94
N LEU A 247 15.98 -18.21 -10.21
CA LEU A 247 15.63 -19.29 -9.28
C LEU A 247 16.71 -20.39 -9.11
N ARG A 248 17.91 -20.21 -9.68
CA ARG A 248 19.04 -21.16 -9.68
C ARG A 248 18.71 -22.54 -10.26
N LYS A 249 17.67 -22.64 -11.10
CA LYS A 249 17.30 -23.87 -11.82
C LYS A 249 18.06 -23.95 -13.15
N TYR A 250 19.39 -23.90 -13.07
CA TYR A 250 20.28 -23.68 -14.23
C TYR A 250 20.07 -24.70 -15.35
N GLN A 251 19.95 -26.00 -15.03
CA GLN A 251 19.74 -27.03 -16.05
C GLN A 251 18.41 -26.83 -16.80
N LYS A 252 17.35 -26.38 -16.11
CA LYS A 252 16.07 -26.06 -16.75
C LYS A 252 16.16 -24.77 -17.56
N ALA A 253 16.83 -23.75 -17.05
CA ALA A 253 17.08 -22.51 -17.78
C ALA A 253 17.82 -22.80 -19.10
N GLN A 254 18.83 -23.67 -19.08
CA GLN A 254 19.60 -24.06 -20.26
C GLN A 254 18.71 -24.65 -21.36
N VAL A 255 17.72 -25.47 -21.01
CA VAL A 255 16.76 -26.05 -21.97
C VAL A 255 15.98 -24.94 -22.69
N PHE A 256 15.48 -23.95 -21.97
CA PHE A 256 14.64 -22.90 -22.56
C PHE A 256 15.46 -21.84 -23.30
N SER A 257 16.63 -21.44 -22.80
CA SER A 257 17.54 -20.54 -23.53
C SER A 257 18.06 -21.18 -24.82
N LYS A 258 18.43 -22.47 -24.79
CA LYS A 258 18.80 -23.24 -26.00
C LYS A 258 17.64 -23.27 -27.01
N LYS A 259 16.41 -23.53 -26.55
CA LYS A 259 15.22 -23.51 -27.41
C LYS A 259 15.00 -22.13 -28.05
N SER A 260 15.06 -21.08 -27.24
CA SER A 260 14.91 -19.68 -27.70
C SER A 260 15.94 -19.33 -28.77
N PHE A 261 17.21 -19.68 -28.53
CA PHE A 261 18.31 -19.48 -29.48
C PHE A 261 18.02 -20.14 -30.83
N TRP A 262 17.67 -21.43 -30.83
CA TRP A 262 17.46 -22.17 -32.08
C TRP A 262 16.20 -21.74 -32.83
N MET A 263 15.13 -21.36 -32.13
CA MET A 263 13.94 -20.78 -32.77
C MET A 263 14.30 -19.51 -33.54
N ARG A 264 15.18 -18.68 -32.98
CA ARG A 264 15.60 -17.43 -33.63
C ARG A 264 16.65 -17.66 -34.73
N ALA A 265 17.61 -18.57 -34.51
CA ALA A 265 18.64 -18.93 -35.48
C ALA A 265 18.04 -19.46 -36.80
N HIS A 266 16.93 -20.18 -36.75
CA HIS A 266 16.27 -20.75 -37.94
C HIS A 266 15.20 -19.86 -38.57
N ASN A 267 14.94 -18.65 -38.06
CA ASN A 267 13.88 -17.78 -38.57
C ASN A 267 14.41 -16.38 -38.89
N LYS A 268 14.60 -16.09 -40.18
CA LYS A 268 15.12 -14.81 -40.69
C LYS A 268 14.24 -13.60 -40.33
N GLU A 269 12.92 -13.77 -40.21
CA GLU A 269 12.03 -12.68 -39.81
C GLU A 269 12.24 -12.30 -38.34
N LEU A 270 12.37 -13.30 -37.45
CA LEU A 270 12.65 -13.08 -36.03
C LEU A 270 14.03 -12.45 -35.78
N GLN A 271 14.98 -12.61 -36.70
CA GLN A 271 16.30 -11.99 -36.63
C GLN A 271 16.30 -10.50 -36.95
N LYS A 272 15.30 -9.98 -37.67
CA LYS A 272 15.20 -8.54 -38.00
C LYS A 272 15.11 -7.67 -36.74
N ASN A 273 14.55 -8.20 -35.65
CA ASN A 273 14.61 -7.53 -34.34
C ASN A 273 15.98 -7.75 -33.69
N VAL A 274 16.95 -6.92 -34.08
CA VAL A 274 18.36 -7.05 -33.65
C VAL A 274 18.52 -6.99 -32.13
N ALA A 275 17.76 -6.14 -31.43
CA ALA A 275 17.84 -5.98 -29.98
C ALA A 275 17.43 -7.26 -29.24
N LEU A 276 16.24 -7.79 -29.57
CA LEU A 276 15.73 -9.02 -28.97
C LEU A 276 16.57 -10.24 -29.39
N THR A 277 17.16 -10.21 -30.59
CA THR A 277 18.12 -11.23 -31.03
C THR A 277 19.36 -11.28 -30.13
N LYS A 278 19.97 -10.11 -29.87
CA LYS A 278 21.13 -10.02 -28.96
C LYS A 278 20.77 -10.46 -27.55
N GLN A 279 19.59 -10.09 -27.05
CA GLN A 279 19.09 -10.52 -25.74
C GLN A 279 18.96 -12.05 -25.66
N THR A 280 18.36 -12.69 -26.66
CA THR A 280 18.25 -14.16 -26.73
C THR A 280 19.62 -14.85 -26.70
N ILE A 281 20.60 -14.34 -27.47
CA ILE A 281 21.95 -14.91 -27.50
C ILE A 281 22.67 -14.70 -26.16
N ASN A 282 22.59 -13.50 -25.60
CA ASN A 282 23.20 -13.16 -24.30
C ASN A 282 22.66 -14.03 -23.18
N GLU A 283 21.35 -14.25 -23.11
CA GLU A 283 20.74 -15.10 -22.09
C GLU A 283 21.22 -16.55 -22.20
N TYR A 284 21.40 -17.06 -23.41
CA TYR A 284 21.92 -18.42 -23.60
C TYR A 284 23.38 -18.54 -23.13
N ILE A 285 24.23 -17.58 -23.49
CA ILE A 285 25.63 -17.50 -23.02
C ILE A 285 25.69 -17.44 -21.49
N LEU A 286 24.95 -16.52 -20.87
CA LEU A 286 24.91 -16.35 -19.42
C LEU A 286 24.43 -17.62 -18.70
N THR A 287 23.45 -18.31 -19.29
CA THR A 287 22.95 -19.57 -18.75
C THR A 287 23.97 -20.69 -18.83
N LEU A 288 24.72 -20.80 -19.93
CA LEU A 288 25.78 -21.79 -20.08
C LEU A 288 26.93 -21.56 -19.08
N VAL A 289 27.30 -20.30 -18.86
CA VAL A 289 28.27 -19.92 -17.82
C VAL A 289 27.76 -20.32 -16.44
N ALA A 290 26.50 -20.01 -16.12
CA ALA A 290 25.90 -20.40 -14.84
C ALA A 290 25.81 -21.92 -14.64
N CYS A 291 25.59 -22.69 -15.71
CA CYS A 291 25.62 -24.15 -15.70
C CYS A 291 27.03 -24.75 -15.65
N LYS A 292 28.10 -23.95 -15.82
CA LYS A 292 29.47 -24.43 -16.06
C LYS A 292 29.57 -25.37 -17.28
N ALA A 293 28.71 -25.18 -18.28
CA ALA A 293 28.64 -25.99 -19.50
C ALA A 293 29.56 -25.41 -20.59
N TYR A 294 30.87 -25.45 -20.34
CA TYR A 294 31.85 -24.73 -21.15
C TYR A 294 32.05 -25.31 -22.57
N ASP A 295 31.86 -26.61 -22.77
CA ASP A 295 31.94 -27.23 -24.09
C ASP A 295 30.82 -26.71 -25.02
N ASP A 296 29.61 -26.55 -24.48
CA ASP A 296 28.48 -25.96 -25.20
C ASP A 296 28.73 -24.48 -25.52
N LEU A 297 29.45 -23.75 -24.66
CA LEU A 297 29.71 -22.32 -24.81
C LEU A 297 30.57 -22.01 -26.05
N ASN A 298 31.59 -22.84 -26.32
CA ASN A 298 32.39 -22.74 -27.55
C ASN A 298 31.51 -22.88 -28.80
N MET A 299 30.68 -23.92 -28.82
CA MET A 299 29.79 -24.21 -29.93
C MET A 299 28.77 -23.07 -30.17
N VAL A 300 28.33 -22.37 -29.12
CA VAL A 300 27.43 -21.22 -29.25
C VAL A 300 28.07 -20.08 -30.03
N PHE A 301 29.33 -19.73 -29.77
CA PHE A 301 29.98 -18.62 -30.50
C PHE A 301 30.14 -18.93 -32.00
N ASP A 302 30.45 -20.18 -32.36
CA ASP A 302 30.48 -20.62 -33.76
C ASP A 302 29.09 -20.59 -34.40
N ASN A 303 28.05 -21.04 -33.68
CA ASN A 303 26.68 -20.95 -34.15
C ASN A 303 26.23 -19.49 -34.34
N VAL A 304 26.65 -18.57 -33.46
CA VAL A 304 26.33 -17.15 -33.63
C VAL A 304 26.94 -16.61 -34.94
N LYS A 305 28.18 -16.99 -35.24
CA LYS A 305 28.87 -16.62 -36.48
C LYS A 305 28.18 -17.16 -37.74
N ASN A 306 27.64 -18.37 -37.67
CA ASN A 306 27.07 -19.07 -38.82
C ASN A 306 25.60 -18.68 -39.12
N TYR A 307 24.81 -18.37 -38.10
CA TYR A 307 23.35 -18.18 -38.23
C TYR A 307 22.88 -16.72 -38.17
N PHE A 308 23.71 -15.78 -37.70
CA PHE A 308 23.33 -14.37 -37.55
C PHE A 308 24.25 -13.43 -38.33
N SER A 309 23.83 -12.18 -38.51
CA SER A 309 24.61 -11.20 -39.27
C SER A 309 25.97 -10.90 -38.63
N ILE A 310 26.92 -10.45 -39.45
CA ILE A 310 28.27 -10.13 -39.01
C ILE A 310 28.28 -9.06 -37.89
N ASP A 311 27.32 -8.14 -37.90
CA ASP A 311 27.20 -7.09 -36.88
C ASP A 311 26.69 -7.62 -35.54
N ILE A 312 25.76 -8.58 -35.56
CA ILE A 312 25.31 -9.27 -34.35
C ILE A 312 26.48 -10.07 -33.77
N TYR A 313 27.20 -10.83 -34.60
CA TYR A 313 28.36 -11.60 -34.18
C TYR A 313 29.44 -10.70 -33.55
N LYS A 314 29.85 -9.62 -34.23
CA LYS A 314 30.83 -8.65 -33.70
C LYS A 314 30.37 -8.05 -32.38
N GLY A 315 29.09 -7.69 -32.26
CA GLY A 315 28.52 -7.14 -31.02
C GLY A 315 28.60 -8.11 -29.85
N ILE A 316 28.18 -9.37 -30.05
CA ILE A 316 28.23 -10.42 -29.02
C ILE A 316 29.68 -10.75 -28.66
N LYS A 317 30.57 -10.85 -29.65
CA LYS A 317 32.00 -11.11 -29.44
C LYS A 317 32.67 -10.01 -28.62
N ASN A 318 32.38 -8.74 -28.91
CA ASN A 318 32.93 -7.62 -28.15
C ASN A 318 32.42 -7.63 -26.70
N GLN A 319 31.11 -7.84 -26.52
CA GLN A 319 30.47 -7.86 -25.20
C GLN A 319 31.02 -9.00 -24.30
N HIS A 320 31.29 -10.17 -24.87
CA HIS A 320 31.77 -11.35 -24.14
C HIS A 320 33.26 -11.66 -24.39
N SER A 321 34.04 -10.67 -24.82
CA SER A 321 35.44 -10.84 -25.21
C SER A 321 36.32 -11.43 -24.09
N VAL A 322 36.03 -11.10 -22.83
CA VAL A 322 36.70 -11.68 -21.66
C VAL A 322 36.31 -13.14 -21.48
N THR A 323 35.01 -13.46 -21.52
CA THR A 323 34.50 -14.82 -21.45
C THR A 323 35.11 -15.70 -22.54
N ILE A 324 35.19 -15.21 -23.76
CA ILE A 324 35.79 -15.90 -24.91
C ILE A 324 37.29 -16.15 -24.67
N LYS A 325 38.05 -15.12 -24.26
CA LYS A 325 39.48 -15.29 -23.93
C LYS A 325 39.71 -16.30 -22.81
N ASN A 326 38.82 -16.35 -21.81
CA ASN A 326 38.90 -17.30 -20.70
C ASN A 326 38.64 -18.75 -21.17
N VAL A 327 37.72 -18.93 -22.12
CA VAL A 327 37.44 -20.25 -22.73
C VAL A 327 38.60 -20.69 -23.63
N GLU A 328 39.09 -19.82 -24.51
CA GLU A 328 40.19 -20.11 -25.44
C GLU A 328 41.52 -20.39 -24.73
N SER A 329 41.72 -19.85 -23.52
CA SER A 329 42.95 -20.04 -22.72
C SER A 329 42.85 -21.12 -21.64
N GLY A 330 41.70 -21.79 -21.50
CA GLY A 330 41.45 -22.79 -20.44
C GLY A 330 41.52 -22.22 -19.01
N LYS A 331 41.56 -20.90 -18.84
CA LYS A 331 41.63 -20.20 -17.56
C LYS A 331 40.27 -19.57 -17.25
N PHE A 332 39.36 -20.36 -16.68
CA PHE A 332 38.24 -19.78 -15.94
C PHE A 332 38.71 -19.39 -14.55
N VAL A 333 39.11 -18.13 -14.38
CA VAL A 333 39.28 -17.52 -13.06
C VAL A 333 38.08 -16.61 -12.82
N GLU A 334 37.22 -16.98 -11.88
CA GLU A 334 36.53 -16.00 -11.03
C GLU A 334 36.75 -16.40 -9.58
N SER A 335 37.35 -15.46 -8.83
CA SER A 335 37.65 -15.53 -7.40
C SER A 335 36.47 -14.96 -6.62
N ASN A 336 35.74 -15.80 -5.89
CA ASN A 336 34.61 -15.38 -5.05
C ASN A 336 35.07 -14.95 -3.65
N ASP A 337 34.29 -14.11 -2.97
CA ASP A 337 34.38 -13.97 -1.52
C ASP A 337 33.93 -15.30 -0.88
N THR A 338 34.71 -15.81 0.08
CA THR A 338 34.50 -17.13 0.70
C THR A 338 34.13 -16.99 2.17
N PHE A 339 33.09 -17.67 2.65
CA PHE A 339 32.67 -17.64 4.06
C PHE A 339 33.02 -18.95 4.77
N ILE A 340 33.70 -18.84 5.90
CA ILE A 340 34.14 -19.99 6.69
C ILE A 340 33.63 -19.83 8.12
N GLY A 341 33.10 -20.89 8.71
CA GLY A 341 32.70 -20.84 10.12
C GLY A 341 32.05 -22.12 10.64
N GLY A 342 31.65 -22.09 11.90
CA GLY A 342 30.94 -23.19 12.54
C GLY A 342 29.43 -23.21 12.22
N ALA A 343 28.60 -23.40 13.25
CA ALA A 343 27.15 -23.53 13.12
C ALA A 343 26.48 -22.31 12.46
N HIS A 344 27.02 -21.11 12.68
CA HIS A 344 26.53 -19.85 12.10
C HIS A 344 26.53 -19.87 10.56
N VAL A 345 27.66 -20.24 9.94
CA VAL A 345 27.79 -20.34 8.47
C VAL A 345 27.04 -21.55 7.93
N HIS A 346 27.02 -22.66 8.67
CA HIS A 346 26.28 -23.86 8.29
C HIS A 346 24.77 -23.60 8.15
N ARG A 347 24.17 -22.94 9.14
CA ARG A 347 22.74 -22.58 9.11
C ARG A 347 22.44 -21.56 8.03
N TRP A 348 23.31 -20.57 7.86
CA TRP A 348 23.17 -19.60 6.77
C TRP A 348 23.17 -20.29 5.39
N LEU A 349 24.11 -21.21 5.15
CA LEU A 349 24.18 -22.01 3.90
C LEU A 349 22.92 -22.83 3.65
N LYS A 350 22.35 -23.42 4.69
CA LYS A 350 21.08 -24.15 4.59
C LYS A 350 19.95 -23.22 4.16
N CYS A 351 19.83 -22.04 4.75
CA CYS A 351 18.84 -21.05 4.34
C CYS A 351 19.00 -20.59 2.88
N ILE A 352 20.23 -20.45 2.39
CA ILE A 352 20.52 -20.13 0.99
C ILE A 352 20.11 -21.29 0.06
N LYS A 353 20.47 -22.53 0.43
CA LYS A 353 20.14 -23.73 -0.34
C LYS A 353 18.63 -23.94 -0.46
N ASP A 354 17.90 -23.64 0.61
CA ASP A 354 16.45 -23.81 0.68
C ASP A 354 15.69 -22.63 0.02
N GLY A 355 16.40 -21.67 -0.58
CA GLY A 355 15.82 -20.59 -1.35
C GLY A 355 15.11 -19.52 -0.52
N ILE A 356 15.49 -19.38 0.76
CA ILE A 356 14.88 -18.43 1.70
C ILE A 356 15.22 -16.98 1.34
N PHE A 357 16.36 -16.74 0.70
CA PHE A 357 16.80 -15.40 0.25
C PHE A 357 16.44 -15.15 -1.22
N PRO A 358 15.79 -14.02 -1.56
CA PRO A 358 15.56 -13.60 -2.93
C PRO A 358 16.89 -13.46 -3.69
N PRO A 359 17.04 -14.09 -4.87
CA PRO A 359 18.24 -14.01 -5.70
C PRO A 359 18.63 -12.58 -6.10
N GLU A 360 17.67 -11.65 -6.08
CA GLU A 360 17.86 -10.24 -6.46
C GLU A 360 18.60 -9.41 -5.40
N ILE A 361 18.69 -9.91 -4.17
CA ILE A 361 19.29 -9.21 -3.02
C ILE A 361 20.59 -9.88 -2.61
N TYR A 362 20.72 -11.17 -2.90
CA TYR A 362 21.83 -11.99 -2.43
C TYR A 362 22.81 -12.30 -3.55
N GLN A 363 24.02 -11.75 -3.45
CA GLN A 363 25.15 -12.12 -4.31
C GLN A 363 25.69 -13.52 -3.98
N PRO A 364 25.97 -14.39 -4.97
CA PRO A 364 26.56 -15.71 -4.74
C PRO A 364 27.94 -15.60 -4.08
N PHE A 365 28.21 -16.50 -3.12
CA PHE A 365 29.53 -16.65 -2.51
C PHE A 365 29.83 -18.13 -2.27
N ASP A 366 31.12 -18.47 -2.16
CA ASP A 366 31.55 -19.80 -1.73
C ASP A 366 31.53 -19.86 -0.21
N ALA A 367 31.16 -20.99 0.38
CA ALA A 367 31.18 -21.12 1.83
C ALA A 367 31.33 -22.54 2.32
N TYR A 368 31.92 -22.67 3.50
CA TYR A 368 32.06 -23.92 4.21
C TYR A 368 31.76 -23.72 5.70
N GLY A 369 30.79 -24.47 6.20
CA GLY A 369 30.53 -24.54 7.63
C GLY A 369 29.93 -25.86 8.09
N ALA A 370 30.20 -26.21 9.34
CA ALA A 370 29.67 -27.40 9.99
C ALA A 370 29.16 -27.08 11.41
N GLY A 371 28.21 -27.87 11.89
CA GLY A 371 27.61 -27.67 13.22
C GLY A 371 28.60 -27.88 14.36
N GLY A 372 28.65 -26.94 15.30
CA GLY A 372 29.37 -27.06 16.58
C GLY A 372 30.90 -27.18 16.50
N ILE A 373 31.52 -27.07 15.32
CA ILE A 373 32.97 -27.19 15.20
C ILE A 373 33.69 -25.92 15.67
N PRO A 374 34.84 -26.04 16.35
CA PRO A 374 35.65 -24.90 16.74
C PRO A 374 36.42 -24.29 15.57
N VAL A 375 36.82 -23.03 15.70
CA VAL A 375 37.69 -22.33 14.73
C VAL A 375 39.06 -23.02 14.56
N TRP A 376 39.47 -23.81 15.54
CA TRP A 376 40.69 -24.62 15.53
C TRP A 376 40.50 -26.04 14.95
N SER A 377 39.34 -26.34 14.35
CA SER A 377 39.13 -27.59 13.60
C SER A 377 40.13 -27.68 12.44
N LYS A 378 40.83 -28.81 12.36
CA LYS A 378 41.75 -29.09 11.26
C LYS A 378 41.00 -29.18 9.93
N LYS A 379 39.85 -29.86 9.91
CA LYS A 379 39.00 -29.97 8.72
C LYS A 379 38.54 -28.60 8.21
N LEU A 380 38.10 -27.71 9.10
CA LEU A 380 37.69 -26.35 8.74
C LEU A 380 38.83 -25.56 8.08
N TYR A 381 40.02 -25.65 8.67
CA TYR A 381 41.24 -24.96 8.21
C TYR A 381 41.79 -25.49 6.89
N GLU A 382 41.71 -26.80 6.65
CA GLU A 382 42.13 -27.43 5.40
C GLU A 382 41.15 -27.14 4.28
N SER A 383 39.83 -27.28 4.54
CA SER A 383 38.78 -26.96 3.57
C SER A 383 38.84 -25.51 3.08
N ALA A 384 39.16 -24.55 3.95
CA ALA A 384 39.33 -23.17 3.50
C ALA A 384 40.52 -22.98 2.54
N GLY A 385 41.56 -23.82 2.64
CA GLY A 385 42.72 -23.77 1.76
C GLY A 385 42.51 -24.40 0.38
N SER A 386 41.46 -25.21 0.20
CA SER A 386 41.13 -25.85 -1.08
C SER A 386 40.09 -25.09 -1.92
N LEU A 387 39.50 -24.02 -1.37
CA LEU A 387 38.56 -23.15 -2.07
C LEU A 387 39.32 -22.08 -2.87
N ASN A 388 38.73 -21.61 -3.97
CA ASN A 388 39.26 -20.49 -4.75
C ASN A 388 38.71 -19.18 -4.17
N TYR A 389 39.55 -18.34 -3.55
CA TYR A 389 39.10 -17.16 -2.80
C TYR A 389 39.75 -15.85 -3.27
N LYS A 390 38.94 -14.79 -3.31
CA LYS A 390 39.41 -13.38 -3.36
C LYS A 390 39.61 -12.82 -1.95
N SER A 391 38.65 -13.10 -1.07
CA SER A 391 38.70 -12.81 0.36
C SER A 391 38.11 -14.00 1.14
N ILE A 392 38.53 -14.17 2.38
CA ILE A 392 38.03 -15.18 3.31
C ILE A 392 37.40 -14.47 4.50
N ASN A 393 36.10 -14.65 4.69
CA ASN A 393 35.32 -14.12 5.79
C ASN A 393 35.13 -15.22 6.84
N LEU A 394 35.92 -15.17 7.91
CA LEU A 394 35.90 -16.14 9.00
C LEU A 394 34.92 -15.68 10.11
N ILE A 395 33.80 -16.39 10.23
CA ILE A 395 32.81 -16.16 11.30
C ILE A 395 33.15 -17.04 12.50
N VAL A 396 33.63 -16.41 13.57
CA VAL A 396 34.03 -17.06 14.81
C VAL A 396 32.83 -17.17 15.75
N GLY A 397 32.39 -18.40 16.00
CA GLY A 397 31.34 -18.72 16.98
C GLY A 397 31.87 -18.78 18.41
N ASP A 398 31.16 -19.46 19.31
CA ASP A 398 31.56 -19.62 20.71
C ASP A 398 33.02 -20.13 20.83
N PHE A 399 33.90 -19.32 21.43
CA PHE A 399 35.31 -19.67 21.65
C PHE A 399 35.50 -20.96 22.48
N ARG A 400 34.45 -21.39 23.21
CA ARG A 400 34.42 -22.62 24.03
C ARG A 400 34.03 -23.86 23.24
N TYR A 401 33.72 -23.77 21.94
CA TYR A 401 33.48 -24.96 21.14
C TYR A 401 34.66 -25.93 21.22
N GLY A 402 34.34 -27.19 21.46
CA GLY A 402 35.30 -28.27 21.68
C GLY A 402 36.00 -28.25 23.05
N ASN A 403 35.46 -27.59 24.09
CA ASN A 403 36.10 -27.51 25.42
C ASN A 403 36.36 -28.87 26.11
N ALA A 404 35.73 -29.96 25.67
CA ALA A 404 36.10 -31.32 26.05
C ALA A 404 37.57 -31.68 25.70
N VAL A 405 38.22 -30.91 24.83
CA VAL A 405 39.66 -31.05 24.55
C VAL A 405 40.50 -30.90 25.82
N LEU A 406 40.06 -30.09 26.79
CA LEU A 406 40.79 -29.84 28.04
C LEU A 406 40.86 -31.08 28.96
N THR A 407 40.00 -32.08 28.75
CA THR A 407 40.02 -33.32 29.56
C THR A 407 40.94 -34.40 29.00
N ASP A 408 41.58 -34.15 27.84
CA ASP A 408 42.43 -35.11 27.16
C ASP A 408 43.91 -34.78 27.36
N ASN A 409 44.69 -35.71 27.92
CA ASN A 409 46.11 -35.52 28.28
C ASN A 409 47.07 -35.40 27.07
N LYS A 410 46.56 -35.26 25.83
CA LYS A 410 47.32 -35.24 24.55
C LYS A 410 47.21 -33.92 23.75
N THR A 411 47.08 -32.78 24.41
CA THR A 411 46.68 -31.51 23.75
C THR A 411 47.82 -30.55 23.38
N THR A 412 48.92 -31.05 22.81
CA THR A 412 50.01 -30.18 22.30
C THR A 412 49.75 -29.63 20.89
N LYS A 413 48.86 -30.25 20.09
CA LYS A 413 48.55 -29.76 18.73
C LYS A 413 47.46 -28.68 18.77
N LEU A 414 47.64 -27.59 18.04
CA LEU A 414 46.67 -26.48 17.95
C LEU A 414 45.48 -26.81 17.04
N MET A 415 45.72 -27.31 15.81
CA MET A 415 44.66 -27.67 14.87
C MET A 415 44.36 -29.17 14.94
N LEU A 416 43.14 -29.55 15.32
CA LEU A 416 42.74 -30.95 15.42
C LEU A 416 41.22 -31.11 15.30
N ASP A 417 40.77 -32.30 14.94
CA ASP A 417 39.36 -32.67 14.84
C ASP A 417 38.94 -33.62 15.97
N GLY A 418 37.64 -33.91 16.08
CA GLY A 418 37.10 -34.85 17.08
C GLY A 418 36.41 -34.20 18.27
N TYR A 419 36.48 -32.88 18.40
CA TYR A 419 35.80 -32.13 19.44
C TYR A 419 34.86 -31.09 18.81
N ALA A 420 33.64 -31.02 19.33
CA ALA A 420 32.60 -30.11 18.87
C ALA A 420 31.69 -29.74 20.06
N ALA A 421 30.85 -28.72 19.86
CA ALA A 421 29.91 -28.18 20.85
C ALA A 421 30.57 -27.72 22.16
N VAL A 422 29.78 -27.17 23.08
CA VAL A 422 30.25 -26.81 24.43
C VAL A 422 29.75 -27.86 25.41
N THR A 423 30.65 -28.50 26.12
CA THR A 423 30.34 -29.34 27.28
C THR A 423 30.06 -28.44 28.47
N THR A 424 28.79 -28.40 28.92
CA THR A 424 28.31 -27.47 29.94
C THR A 424 28.98 -27.64 31.31
N SER A 425 29.33 -28.88 31.69
CA SER A 425 30.02 -29.17 32.96
C SER A 425 31.45 -28.64 33.03
N LEU A 426 32.04 -28.22 31.91
CA LEU A 426 33.41 -27.72 31.83
C LEU A 426 33.47 -26.18 31.70
N ILE A 427 32.34 -25.47 31.80
CA ILE A 427 32.30 -24.01 31.75
C ILE A 427 32.72 -23.44 33.12
N ASN A 428 33.90 -22.83 33.18
CA ASN A 428 34.40 -22.08 34.34
C ASN A 428 35.48 -21.08 33.88
N SER A 429 35.86 -20.13 34.74
CA SER A 429 36.79 -19.06 34.38
C SER A 429 38.16 -19.56 33.92
N GLU A 430 38.70 -20.62 34.52
CA GLU A 430 40.01 -21.18 34.17
C GLU A 430 39.99 -21.82 32.77
N ASN A 431 39.00 -22.69 32.52
CA ASN A 431 38.81 -23.33 31.23
C ASN A 431 38.47 -22.32 30.12
N ASP A 432 37.68 -21.29 30.42
CA ASP A 432 37.33 -20.25 29.45
C ASP A 432 38.57 -19.44 29.03
N ILE A 433 39.51 -19.14 29.95
CA ILE A 433 40.79 -18.51 29.63
C ILE A 433 41.61 -19.41 28.69
N LEU A 434 41.74 -20.70 28.99
CA LEU A 434 42.48 -21.66 28.15
C LEU A 434 41.86 -21.79 26.76
N MET A 435 40.53 -21.86 26.68
CA MET A 435 39.82 -21.94 25.40
C MET A 435 39.94 -20.65 24.59
N MET A 436 39.91 -19.48 25.25
CA MET A 436 40.14 -18.20 24.58
C MET A 436 41.56 -18.12 24.00
N GLN A 437 42.58 -18.48 24.78
CA GLN A 437 43.97 -18.52 24.31
C GLN A 437 44.15 -19.45 23.11
N ARG A 438 43.50 -20.63 23.15
CA ARG A 438 43.51 -21.58 22.04
C ARG A 438 42.81 -21.03 20.80
N CYS A 439 41.65 -20.38 20.97
CA CYS A 439 40.90 -19.73 19.90
C CYS A 439 41.76 -18.66 19.20
N LEU A 440 42.35 -17.74 19.97
CA LEU A 440 43.21 -16.67 19.45
C LEU A 440 44.47 -17.23 18.77
N SER A 441 45.09 -18.27 19.33
CA SER A 441 46.23 -18.94 18.71
C SER A 441 45.87 -19.55 17.35
N ALA A 442 44.68 -20.13 17.23
CA ALA A 442 44.20 -20.65 15.96
C ALA A 442 43.92 -19.53 14.95
N ILE A 443 43.30 -18.43 15.38
CA ILE A 443 43.07 -17.25 14.54
C ILE A 443 44.39 -16.66 14.04
N LYS A 444 45.42 -16.61 14.88
CA LYS A 444 46.78 -16.23 14.45
C LYS A 444 47.27 -17.10 13.30
N ARG A 445 47.08 -18.43 13.41
CA ARG A 445 47.42 -19.37 12.34
C ARG A 445 46.58 -19.21 11.07
N TRP A 446 45.30 -18.83 11.19
CA TRP A 446 44.47 -18.42 10.05
C TRP A 446 45.05 -17.18 9.38
N ASN A 447 45.41 -16.15 10.17
CA ASN A 447 45.99 -14.90 9.68
C ASN A 447 47.34 -15.12 8.98
N GLU A 448 48.18 -16.00 9.52
CA GLU A 448 49.47 -16.40 8.93
C GLU A 448 49.32 -17.18 7.60
N LYS A 449 48.22 -17.89 7.38
CA LYS A 449 48.02 -18.65 6.14
C LYS A 449 47.40 -17.80 5.04
N PHE A 450 46.38 -17.01 5.39
CA PHE A 450 45.53 -16.33 4.42
C PHE A 450 45.83 -14.83 4.30
N HIS A 451 46.61 -14.27 5.23
CA HIS A 451 47.11 -12.90 5.25
C HIS A 451 46.05 -11.88 4.79
N GLY A 452 46.40 -10.81 4.07
CA GLY A 452 45.51 -9.69 3.70
C GLY A 452 44.19 -10.05 2.98
N ALA A 453 43.93 -11.33 2.68
CA ALA A 453 42.64 -11.82 2.21
C ALA A 453 41.66 -12.18 3.35
N LEU A 454 42.12 -12.38 4.59
CA LEU A 454 41.28 -12.78 5.72
C LEU A 454 40.58 -11.57 6.36
N LYS A 455 39.27 -11.71 6.63
CA LYS A 455 38.45 -10.85 7.50
C LYS A 455 37.85 -11.71 8.62
N ILE A 456 37.88 -11.21 9.84
CA ILE A 456 37.44 -11.96 11.02
C ILE A 456 36.22 -11.29 11.65
N VAL A 457 35.19 -12.09 11.97
CA VAL A 457 33.99 -11.63 12.68
C VAL A 457 33.84 -12.43 13.98
N PHE A 458 34.05 -11.77 15.11
CA PHE A 458 33.82 -12.36 16.43
C PHE A 458 32.34 -12.27 16.85
N TRP A 459 31.50 -13.04 16.16
CA TRP A 459 30.04 -12.97 16.28
C TRP A 459 29.55 -13.25 17.71
N ASP A 460 29.85 -14.41 18.27
CA ASP A 460 29.38 -14.78 19.62
C ASP A 460 30.03 -13.95 20.70
N LEU A 461 31.32 -13.61 20.55
CA LEU A 461 32.04 -12.80 21.54
C LEU A 461 31.37 -11.44 21.71
N PHE A 462 30.94 -10.83 20.60
CA PHE A 462 30.22 -9.56 20.64
C PHE A 462 28.87 -9.70 21.37
N PHE A 463 28.02 -10.66 20.98
CA PHE A 463 26.67 -10.74 21.56
C PHE A 463 26.65 -11.28 23.00
N LYS A 464 27.68 -12.02 23.43
CA LYS A 464 27.84 -12.44 24.83
C LYS A 464 28.12 -11.30 25.80
N GLN A 465 28.43 -10.09 25.30
CA GLN A 465 28.51 -8.90 26.15
C GLN A 465 27.16 -8.59 26.82
N TYR A 466 26.05 -9.10 26.29
CA TYR A 466 24.71 -8.88 26.84
C TYR A 466 24.30 -10.02 27.77
N ASN A 467 23.80 -9.67 28.95
CA ASN A 467 23.22 -10.63 29.89
C ASN A 467 21.81 -11.08 29.45
N HIS A 468 21.19 -11.98 30.22
CA HIS A 468 19.84 -12.49 29.94
C HIS A 468 18.73 -11.42 29.99
N LEU A 469 18.98 -10.27 30.62
CA LEU A 469 18.09 -9.10 30.63
C LEU A 469 18.40 -8.10 29.50
N GLY A 470 19.44 -8.36 28.70
CA GLY A 470 19.89 -7.49 27.61
C GLY A 470 20.75 -6.31 28.05
N GLU A 471 21.31 -6.34 29.26
CA GLU A 471 22.23 -5.32 29.76
C GLU A 471 23.68 -5.71 29.48
N LEU A 472 24.53 -4.70 29.25
CA LEU A 472 25.96 -4.92 29.00
C LEU A 472 26.68 -5.37 30.28
N ASN A 473 27.40 -6.47 30.18
CA ASN A 473 28.37 -6.91 31.18
C ASN A 473 29.71 -6.21 30.91
N LYS A 474 30.15 -5.38 31.85
CA LYS A 474 31.36 -4.56 31.70
C LYS A 474 32.63 -5.37 31.42
N SER A 475 32.85 -6.47 32.14
CA SER A 475 34.05 -7.30 31.93
C SER A 475 34.03 -8.05 30.60
N ALA A 476 32.85 -8.44 30.10
CA ALA A 476 32.70 -8.99 28.76
C ALA A 476 32.93 -7.94 27.67
N CYS A 477 32.54 -6.68 27.91
CA CYS A 477 32.82 -5.57 26.99
C CYS A 477 34.31 -5.24 26.92
N GLU A 478 34.96 -5.17 28.08
CA GLU A 478 36.41 -5.03 28.19
C GLU A 478 37.12 -6.19 27.47
N LEU A 479 36.64 -7.43 27.62
CA LEU A 479 37.20 -8.58 26.90
C LEU A 479 37.08 -8.46 25.38
N TYR A 480 35.92 -8.05 24.85
CA TYR A 480 35.75 -7.83 23.41
C TYR A 480 36.70 -6.71 22.93
N ALA A 481 36.68 -5.55 23.59
CA ALA A 481 37.56 -4.43 23.25
C ALA A 481 39.05 -4.78 23.36
N ASP A 482 39.44 -5.57 24.36
CA ASP A 482 40.80 -6.08 24.54
C ASP A 482 41.21 -7.00 23.39
N VAL A 483 40.32 -7.92 22.97
CA VAL A 483 40.60 -8.81 21.84
C VAL A 483 40.81 -8.02 20.55
N ILE A 484 40.01 -6.98 20.30
CA ILE A 484 40.17 -6.12 19.12
C ILE A 484 41.45 -5.28 19.20
N SER A 485 41.73 -4.66 20.35
CA SER A 485 42.85 -3.72 20.51
C SER A 485 44.21 -4.39 20.65
N LYS A 486 44.32 -5.50 21.38
CA LYS A 486 45.58 -6.22 21.61
C LYS A 486 46.01 -7.07 20.43
N HIS A 487 45.12 -7.30 19.46
CA HIS A 487 45.39 -8.08 18.24
C HIS A 487 45.17 -7.26 16.97
N CYS A 488 45.76 -6.06 16.90
CA CYS A 488 45.68 -5.16 15.75
C CYS A 488 46.22 -5.78 14.44
N GLU A 489 46.98 -6.88 14.51
CA GLU A 489 47.43 -7.66 13.36
C GLU A 489 46.30 -8.44 12.66
N PHE A 490 45.14 -8.58 13.31
CA PHE A 490 43.96 -9.22 12.74
C PHE A 490 43.10 -8.18 12.02
N ASN A 491 42.71 -8.49 10.78
CA ASN A 491 41.72 -7.71 10.05
C ASN A 491 40.31 -8.05 10.56
N VAL A 492 39.95 -7.48 11.71
CA VAL A 492 38.67 -7.74 12.39
C VAL A 492 37.62 -6.72 11.98
N VAL A 493 36.40 -7.19 11.75
CA VAL A 493 35.23 -6.33 11.57
C VAL A 493 34.66 -5.98 12.94
N ASP A 494 34.85 -4.74 13.36
CA ASP A 494 34.49 -4.25 14.69
C ASP A 494 32.99 -3.93 14.81
N PHE A 495 32.30 -4.61 15.72
CA PHE A 495 30.86 -4.43 15.97
C PHE A 495 30.56 -3.40 17.07
N GLN A 496 31.57 -2.78 17.71
CA GLN A 496 31.37 -1.73 18.71
C GLN A 496 30.38 -0.63 18.29
N PRO A 497 30.32 -0.16 17.02
CA PRO A 497 29.33 0.83 16.61
C PRO A 497 27.87 0.43 16.92
N LEU A 498 27.56 -0.88 16.95
CA LEU A 498 26.22 -1.38 17.26
C LEU A 498 25.77 -1.11 18.69
N HIS A 499 26.68 -0.78 19.64
CA HIS A 499 26.33 -0.42 21.01
C HIS A 499 25.38 0.79 21.11
N LYS A 500 25.27 1.60 20.05
CA LYS A 500 24.29 2.69 19.98
C LYS A 500 22.83 2.22 20.02
N TYR A 501 22.57 0.96 19.67
CA TYR A 501 21.23 0.38 19.70
C TYR A 501 20.99 -0.40 21.00
N LYS A 502 19.77 -0.29 21.54
CA LYS A 502 19.33 -1.15 22.65
C LYS A 502 19.42 -2.63 22.23
N PHE A 503 19.72 -3.52 23.17
CA PHE A 503 19.84 -4.95 22.91
C PHE A 503 18.60 -5.54 22.21
N ARG A 504 17.40 -5.05 22.53
CA ARG A 504 16.16 -5.44 21.83
C ARG A 504 16.22 -5.22 20.32
N GLY A 505 16.82 -4.12 19.87
CA GLY A 505 17.06 -3.88 18.44
C GLY A 505 18.11 -4.84 17.87
N LEU A 506 19.15 -5.15 18.63
CA LEU A 506 20.24 -6.04 18.20
C LEU A 506 19.85 -7.52 18.20
N ARG A 507 18.95 -7.93 19.09
CA ARG A 507 18.40 -9.29 19.19
C ARG A 507 17.76 -9.76 17.89
N ARG A 508 17.33 -8.83 17.05
CA ARG A 508 16.80 -9.06 15.70
C ARG A 508 17.81 -9.73 14.77
N LEU A 509 19.11 -9.66 15.06
CA LEU A 509 20.19 -10.27 14.26
C LEU A 509 20.32 -11.79 14.45
N PHE A 510 19.67 -12.38 15.46
CA PHE A 510 19.79 -13.81 15.74
C PHE A 510 18.47 -14.43 16.16
N ILE A 511 18.28 -15.73 15.91
CA ILE A 511 17.02 -16.46 16.14
C ILE A 511 16.94 -17.11 17.53
N ASP A 512 18.07 -17.44 18.13
CA ASP A 512 18.15 -18.22 19.37
C ASP A 512 19.22 -17.69 20.34
N ASN A 513 19.31 -18.30 21.52
CA ASN A 513 20.27 -17.91 22.56
C ASN A 513 21.72 -18.37 22.27
N SER A 514 21.92 -19.14 21.20
CA SER A 514 23.25 -19.46 20.67
C SER A 514 23.66 -18.47 19.57
N TYR A 515 22.91 -17.38 19.42
CA TYR A 515 23.16 -16.28 18.49
C TYR A 515 23.17 -16.68 17.02
N HIS A 516 22.53 -17.78 16.61
CA HIS A 516 22.51 -18.14 15.19
C HIS A 516 21.87 -17.03 14.34
N PRO A 517 22.44 -16.66 13.17
CA PRO A 517 22.00 -15.48 12.46
C PRO A 517 20.57 -15.62 11.97
N SER A 518 19.74 -14.61 12.23
CA SER A 518 18.41 -14.51 11.66
C SER A 518 18.47 -14.12 10.19
N TYR A 519 17.31 -14.00 9.54
CA TYR A 519 17.26 -13.45 8.19
C TYR A 519 17.83 -12.02 8.12
N ILE A 520 17.56 -11.18 9.14
CA ILE A 520 18.21 -9.86 9.28
C ILE A 520 19.72 -10.03 9.52
N GLY A 521 20.14 -10.98 10.37
CA GLY A 521 21.54 -11.27 10.64
C GLY A 521 22.32 -11.67 9.39
N CYS A 522 21.74 -12.51 8.55
CA CYS A 522 22.32 -12.94 7.28
C CYS A 522 22.42 -11.78 6.28
N LEU A 523 21.40 -10.93 6.16
CA LEU A 523 21.46 -9.73 5.32
C LEU A 523 22.49 -8.72 5.84
N PHE A 524 22.59 -8.57 7.16
CA PHE A 524 23.60 -7.74 7.80
C PHE A 524 25.02 -8.23 7.46
N LEU A 525 25.29 -9.53 7.64
CA LEU A 525 26.59 -10.13 7.28
C LEU A 525 26.88 -10.02 5.78
N HIS A 526 25.86 -10.17 4.93
CA HIS A 526 25.99 -10.00 3.48
C HIS A 526 26.38 -8.57 3.09
N ASN A 527 25.60 -7.59 3.54
CA ASN A 527 25.86 -6.16 3.32
C ASN A 527 27.27 -5.76 3.78
N LEU A 528 27.67 -6.26 4.94
CA LEU A 528 28.94 -5.92 5.57
C LEU A 528 30.15 -6.55 4.87
N LEU A 529 30.06 -7.85 4.53
CA LEU A 529 31.23 -8.63 4.13
C LEU A 529 31.37 -8.78 2.61
N ILE A 530 30.26 -8.67 1.87
CA ILE A 530 30.25 -8.77 0.39
C ILE A 530 30.08 -7.39 -0.22
N GLU A 531 29.08 -6.63 0.21
CA GLU A 531 28.85 -5.28 -0.32
C GLU A 531 29.81 -4.24 0.29
N ASN A 532 30.60 -4.63 1.30
CA ASN A 532 31.57 -3.78 2.00
C ASN A 532 30.96 -2.47 2.56
N LYS A 533 29.69 -2.52 2.98
CA LYS A 533 29.03 -1.40 3.67
C LYS A 533 29.55 -1.24 5.08
N ASP A 534 29.41 -0.05 5.64
CA ASP A 534 29.69 0.20 7.05
C ASP A 534 28.79 -0.66 7.96
N VAL A 535 29.21 -0.93 9.20
CA VAL A 535 28.47 -1.75 10.18
C VAL A 535 27.09 -1.17 10.48
N LEU A 536 26.99 0.15 10.69
CA LEU A 536 25.72 0.79 11.01
C LEU A 536 24.80 0.81 9.79
N GLU A 537 25.35 1.10 8.61
CA GLU A 537 24.62 1.09 7.35
C GLU A 537 24.09 -0.31 7.03
N SER A 538 24.93 -1.34 7.20
CA SER A 538 24.58 -2.75 6.99
C SER A 538 23.40 -3.16 7.87
N TYR A 539 23.43 -2.77 9.16
CA TYR A 539 22.36 -3.06 10.11
C TYR A 539 21.06 -2.33 9.74
N CYS A 540 21.13 -1.01 9.49
CA CYS A 540 19.98 -0.21 9.11
C CYS A 540 19.32 -0.74 7.83
N SER A 541 20.12 -1.04 6.80
CA SER A 541 19.62 -1.55 5.52
C SER A 541 18.92 -2.89 5.68
N ALA A 542 19.51 -3.84 6.42
CA ALA A 542 18.92 -5.16 6.67
C ALA A 542 17.60 -5.05 7.47
N VAL A 543 17.58 -4.22 8.51
CA VAL A 543 16.39 -3.97 9.33
C VAL A 543 15.27 -3.32 8.53
N SER A 544 15.56 -2.21 7.83
CA SER A 544 14.56 -1.49 7.03
C SER A 544 13.96 -2.37 5.94
N TYR A 545 14.77 -3.25 5.32
CA TYR A 545 14.27 -4.19 4.33
C TYR A 545 13.20 -5.12 4.92
N VAL A 546 13.48 -5.75 6.06
CA VAL A 546 12.56 -6.71 6.68
C VAL A 546 11.35 -6.02 7.32
N ASP A 547 11.54 -4.84 7.94
CA ASP A 547 10.43 -4.05 8.49
C ASP A 547 9.41 -3.67 7.40
N ASN A 548 9.88 -3.32 6.19
CA ASN A 548 8.99 -3.03 5.07
C ASN A 548 8.19 -4.25 4.61
N ILE A 549 8.77 -5.46 4.65
CA ILE A 549 8.03 -6.69 4.33
C ILE A 549 6.91 -6.90 5.33
N PHE A 550 7.19 -6.85 6.64
CA PHE A 550 6.16 -7.03 7.66
C PHE A 550 5.10 -5.95 7.61
N LEU A 551 5.47 -4.68 7.36
CA LEU A 551 4.51 -3.59 7.20
C LEU A 551 3.61 -3.78 5.99
N ASN A 552 4.14 -4.27 4.86
CA ASN A 552 3.34 -4.58 3.68
C ASN A 552 2.35 -5.73 3.96
N TYR A 553 2.80 -6.79 4.63
CA TYR A 553 1.90 -7.86 5.05
C TYR A 553 0.84 -7.37 6.03
N ALA A 554 1.18 -6.51 6.98
CA ALA A 554 0.20 -5.93 7.90
C ALA A 554 -0.88 -5.16 7.14
N LYS A 555 -0.50 -4.28 6.20
CA LYS A 555 -1.46 -3.55 5.36
C LYS A 555 -2.34 -4.49 4.54
N GLN A 556 -1.78 -5.51 3.90
CA GLN A 556 -2.57 -6.44 3.09
C GLN A 556 -3.51 -7.29 3.95
N ILE A 557 -3.06 -7.74 5.12
CA ILE A 557 -3.88 -8.50 6.06
C ILE A 557 -5.08 -7.65 6.52
N THR A 558 -4.87 -6.35 6.73
CA THR A 558 -5.92 -5.43 7.18
C THR A 558 -6.78 -4.87 6.06
N GLU A 559 -6.27 -4.74 4.83
CA GLU A 559 -7.06 -4.41 3.63
C GLU A 559 -8.09 -5.49 3.33
N HIS A 560 -7.72 -6.77 3.51
CA HIS A 560 -8.62 -7.91 3.35
C HIS A 560 -9.45 -8.21 4.60
N SER A 561 -9.24 -7.47 5.70
CA SER A 561 -10.00 -7.65 6.93
C SER A 561 -10.88 -6.44 7.24
N ILE A 562 -12.15 -6.74 7.48
CA ILE A 562 -13.17 -5.77 7.85
C ILE A 562 -12.86 -5.06 9.19
N LYS A 563 -12.06 -5.70 10.05
CA LYS A 563 -11.65 -5.25 11.39
C LYS A 563 -10.12 -5.27 11.50
N PRO A 564 -9.49 -4.42 12.32
CA PRO A 564 -8.07 -4.57 12.63
C PRO A 564 -7.79 -5.97 13.21
N VAL A 565 -6.63 -6.54 12.92
CA VAL A 565 -6.33 -7.94 13.20
C VAL A 565 -5.47 -8.06 14.45
N LEU A 566 -5.81 -8.97 15.34
CA LEU A 566 -5.01 -9.36 16.50
C LEU A 566 -4.52 -10.80 16.32
N ILE A 567 -3.22 -10.96 16.16
CA ILE A 567 -2.54 -12.26 16.27
C ILE A 567 -2.16 -12.44 17.74
N LEU A 568 -2.70 -13.46 18.39
CA LEU A 568 -2.39 -13.75 19.79
C LEU A 568 -2.20 -15.24 20.05
N GLY A 569 -1.48 -15.58 21.13
CA GLY A 569 -1.17 -16.97 21.45
C GLY A 569 0.11 -17.14 22.25
N ASP A 570 0.49 -18.37 22.53
CA ASP A 570 1.72 -18.77 23.23
C ASP A 570 2.66 -19.62 22.35
N SER A 571 2.45 -19.61 21.03
CA SER A 571 3.28 -20.34 20.07
C SER A 571 4.72 -19.78 19.95
N ILE A 572 5.68 -20.68 19.70
CA ILE A 572 7.06 -20.33 19.31
C ILE A 572 7.08 -19.48 18.04
N TRP A 573 6.08 -19.61 17.17
CA TRP A 573 5.94 -18.79 15.98
C TRP A 573 5.76 -17.32 16.33
N ILE A 574 4.87 -17.01 17.29
CA ILE A 574 4.62 -15.64 17.76
C ILE A 574 5.89 -15.08 18.41
N SER A 575 6.51 -15.86 19.28
CA SER A 575 7.76 -15.47 19.95
C SER A 575 8.88 -15.17 18.95
N SER A 576 8.94 -15.91 17.86
CA SER A 576 9.90 -15.72 16.77
C SER A 576 9.58 -14.46 15.97
N LEU A 577 8.31 -14.21 15.62
CA LEU A 577 7.92 -12.97 14.95
C LEU A 577 8.24 -11.73 15.79
N LEU A 578 7.92 -11.74 17.09
CA LEU A 578 8.20 -10.64 18.00
C LEU A 578 9.71 -10.36 18.13
N ARG A 579 10.56 -11.39 18.01
CA ARG A 579 12.02 -11.24 17.98
C ARG A 579 12.52 -10.46 16.76
N TYR A 580 11.78 -10.44 15.66
CA TYR A 580 12.10 -9.64 14.48
C TYR A 580 11.67 -8.17 14.59
N LEU A 581 10.92 -7.78 15.62
CA LEU A 581 10.36 -6.44 15.77
C LEU A 581 11.12 -5.62 16.82
N CYS A 582 11.10 -4.30 16.69
CA CYS A 582 11.38 -3.37 17.79
C CYS A 582 10.14 -2.53 18.12
N GLU A 583 10.22 -1.64 19.12
CA GLU A 583 9.11 -0.75 19.51
C GLU A 583 8.57 0.07 18.32
N GLN A 584 9.46 0.59 17.47
CA GLN A 584 9.07 1.33 16.28
C GLN A 584 8.40 0.43 15.24
N SER A 585 8.97 -0.76 14.95
CA SER A 585 8.37 -1.71 14.01
C SER A 585 6.96 -2.08 14.46
N TYR A 586 6.81 -2.41 15.76
CA TYR A 586 5.52 -2.74 16.34
C TYR A 586 4.50 -1.60 16.21
N SER A 587 4.91 -0.36 16.50
CA SER A 587 4.06 0.84 16.34
C SER A 587 3.59 1.01 14.88
N ASN A 588 4.47 0.75 13.92
CA ASN A 588 4.13 0.80 12.50
C ASN A 588 3.11 -0.28 12.12
N LEU A 589 3.26 -1.53 12.61
CA LEU A 589 2.28 -2.60 12.37
C LEU A 589 0.92 -2.26 13.01
N ALA A 590 0.93 -1.76 14.25
CA ALA A 590 -0.28 -1.35 14.96
C ALA A 590 -1.00 -0.20 14.24
N SER A 591 -0.26 0.76 13.68
CA SER A 591 -0.81 1.86 12.87
C SER A 591 -1.41 1.36 11.55
N ALA A 592 -0.87 0.26 11.00
CA ALA A 592 -1.45 -0.44 9.86
C ALA A 592 -2.63 -1.35 10.23
N GLY A 593 -3.00 -1.44 11.51
CA GLY A 593 -4.13 -2.21 12.02
C GLY A 593 -3.81 -3.66 12.39
N LEU A 594 -2.53 -4.06 12.46
CA LEU A 594 -2.11 -5.39 12.90
C LEU A 594 -1.49 -5.34 14.30
N PHE A 595 -2.10 -6.05 15.24
CA PHE A 595 -1.65 -6.20 16.62
C PHE A 595 -1.12 -7.61 16.85
N ILE A 596 -0.05 -7.74 17.64
CA ILE A 596 0.57 -9.04 17.95
C ILE A 596 0.77 -9.13 19.46
N CYS A 597 0.29 -10.20 20.08
CA CYS A 597 0.37 -10.39 21.53
C CYS A 597 0.79 -11.81 21.89
N ASN A 598 1.79 -11.97 22.76
CA ASN A 598 2.06 -13.26 23.39
C ASN A 598 1.26 -13.37 24.69
N ILE A 599 0.53 -14.48 24.92
CA ILE A 599 -0.31 -14.67 26.11
C ILE A 599 0.54 -14.77 27.38
N ASP A 600 1.74 -15.34 27.33
CA ASP A 600 2.54 -15.65 28.52
C ASP A 600 3.42 -14.49 29.01
N ASP A 601 3.39 -13.33 28.33
CA ASP A 601 4.11 -12.07 28.61
C ASP A 601 5.59 -12.18 29.06
N LYS A 602 6.50 -11.63 28.24
CA LYS A 602 7.75 -10.97 28.71
C LYS A 602 8.55 -10.17 27.69
N ASP A 603 8.17 -10.08 26.40
CA ASP A 603 8.86 -9.21 25.45
C ASP A 603 7.96 -8.71 24.31
N ILE A 604 8.19 -7.44 23.94
CA ILE A 604 7.62 -6.64 22.84
C ILE A 604 6.13 -6.89 22.54
N GLY A 605 5.30 -5.91 22.89
CA GLY A 605 3.89 -5.88 22.55
C GLY A 605 3.09 -5.19 23.65
N ARG A 606 1.85 -4.85 23.33
CA ARG A 606 0.84 -4.56 24.34
C ARG A 606 0.48 -5.89 24.99
N ASN A 607 0.47 -5.97 26.32
CA ASN A 607 -0.10 -7.16 26.95
C ASN A 607 -1.60 -7.22 26.60
N ILE A 608 -2.23 -8.39 26.78
CA ILE A 608 -3.65 -8.52 26.43
C ILE A 608 -4.56 -7.58 27.25
N GLN A 609 -4.12 -7.13 28.43
CA GLN A 609 -4.82 -6.16 29.26
C GLN A 609 -4.73 -4.73 28.67
N ASP A 610 -3.61 -4.35 28.06
CA ASP A 610 -3.41 -3.09 27.35
C ASP A 610 -4.30 -3.02 26.09
N ILE A 611 -4.59 -4.18 25.46
CA ILE A 611 -5.52 -4.28 24.32
C ILE A 611 -6.97 -4.21 24.80
N ARG A 612 -7.28 -4.76 25.99
CA ARG A 612 -8.59 -4.68 26.63
C ARG A 612 -8.92 -3.27 27.13
N ASN A 613 -7.96 -2.57 27.73
CA ASN A 613 -8.11 -1.18 28.21
C ASN A 613 -8.34 -0.16 27.09
N LEU A 614 -8.25 -0.59 25.83
CA LEU A 614 -8.60 0.20 24.65
C LEU A 614 -10.03 -0.07 24.15
N ASP A 615 -10.84 -0.87 24.87
CA ASP A 615 -12.20 -1.29 24.51
C ASP A 615 -12.35 -1.98 23.14
N LYS A 616 -11.25 -2.47 22.55
CA LYS A 616 -11.19 -2.91 21.14
C LYS A 616 -11.47 -4.38 20.88
N LEU A 617 -11.48 -5.29 21.85
CA LEU A 617 -11.50 -6.74 21.56
C LEU A 617 -12.67 -7.21 20.67
N GLY A 618 -13.90 -6.70 20.85
CA GLY A 618 -15.04 -6.98 19.96
C GLY A 618 -14.92 -6.34 18.56
N THR A 619 -14.09 -5.32 18.43
CA THR A 619 -13.80 -4.62 17.17
C THR A 619 -12.62 -5.22 16.40
N LEU A 620 -11.99 -6.30 16.89
CA LEU A 620 -10.82 -6.93 16.28
C LEU A 620 -11.17 -8.29 15.65
N ARG A 621 -10.50 -8.61 14.55
CA ARG A 621 -10.43 -9.97 14.01
C ARG A 621 -9.35 -10.74 14.77
N ILE A 622 -9.67 -11.88 15.36
CA ILE A 622 -8.76 -12.61 16.26
C ILE A 622 -8.19 -13.85 15.58
N VAL A 623 -6.85 -13.94 15.54
CA VAL A 623 -6.12 -15.12 15.05
C VAL A 623 -5.36 -15.73 16.22
N LEU A 624 -5.84 -16.87 16.73
CA LEU A 624 -5.21 -17.61 17.82
C LEU A 624 -4.17 -18.60 17.28
N ILE A 625 -2.94 -18.56 17.80
CA ILE A 625 -1.86 -19.50 17.46
C ILE A 625 -1.27 -20.10 18.73
N SER A 626 -1.57 -21.37 19.01
CA SER A 626 -1.16 -22.02 20.26
C SER A 626 -0.86 -23.52 20.09
N PRO A 627 0.16 -24.05 20.80
CA PRO A 627 0.40 -25.50 20.88
C PRO A 627 -0.70 -26.28 21.62
N ASN A 628 -1.47 -25.60 22.49
CA ASN A 628 -2.56 -26.18 23.27
C ASN A 628 -3.75 -25.20 23.32
N PRO A 629 -4.74 -25.34 22.41
CA PRO A 629 -5.90 -24.47 22.33
C PRO A 629 -6.69 -24.37 23.65
N GLU A 630 -6.92 -25.50 24.33
CA GLU A 630 -7.72 -25.55 25.57
C GLU A 630 -7.07 -24.77 26.71
N LEU A 631 -5.76 -24.94 26.89
CA LEU A 631 -4.99 -24.18 27.87
C LEU A 631 -4.94 -22.70 27.50
N ALA A 632 -4.79 -22.37 26.21
CA ALA A 632 -4.81 -20.99 25.73
C ALA A 632 -6.15 -20.30 26.05
N TYR A 633 -7.29 -20.95 25.84
CA TYR A 633 -8.60 -20.40 26.19
C TYR A 633 -8.74 -20.13 27.70
N VAL A 634 -8.22 -21.01 28.55
CA VAL A 634 -8.21 -20.80 30.01
C VAL A 634 -7.33 -19.59 30.38
N LYS A 635 -6.12 -19.50 29.82
CA LYS A 635 -5.22 -18.35 30.05
C LYS A 635 -5.87 -17.04 29.60
N LEU A 636 -6.51 -17.03 28.43
CA LEU A 636 -7.19 -15.87 27.86
C LEU A 636 -8.39 -15.44 28.70
N ALA A 637 -9.24 -16.38 29.14
CA ALA A 637 -10.36 -16.12 30.04
C ALA A 637 -9.90 -15.43 31.32
N ASN A 638 -8.86 -15.97 31.97
CA ASN A 638 -8.28 -15.41 33.19
C ASN A 638 -7.69 -14.00 32.96
N LYS A 639 -6.91 -13.80 31.88
CA LYS A 639 -6.27 -12.50 31.60
C LYS A 639 -7.25 -11.42 31.14
N THR A 640 -8.36 -11.80 30.50
CA THR A 640 -9.35 -10.86 29.96
C THR A 640 -10.62 -10.72 30.80
N ASN A 641 -10.78 -11.53 31.85
CA ASN A 641 -11.99 -11.60 32.67
C ASN A 641 -13.26 -11.77 31.80
N LEU A 642 -13.13 -12.56 30.73
CA LEU A 642 -14.22 -12.99 29.84
C LEU A 642 -14.44 -14.49 30.05
N ASP A 643 -15.65 -14.97 29.77
CA ASP A 643 -15.96 -16.40 29.86
C ASP A 643 -15.10 -17.21 28.87
N LYS A 644 -14.60 -18.38 29.30
CA LYS A 644 -13.88 -19.34 28.44
C LYS A 644 -14.71 -19.71 27.20
N ALA A 645 -16.03 -19.83 27.33
CA ALA A 645 -16.94 -20.18 26.24
C ALA A 645 -16.91 -19.17 25.08
N ILE A 646 -16.57 -17.90 25.36
CA ILE A 646 -16.41 -16.86 24.34
C ILE A 646 -15.15 -17.15 23.49
N TRP A 647 -14.06 -17.57 24.14
CA TRP A 647 -12.79 -17.87 23.47
C TRP A 647 -12.82 -19.18 22.68
N GLN A 648 -13.62 -20.16 23.13
CA GLN A 648 -13.82 -21.43 22.40
C GLN A 648 -14.45 -21.27 21.01
N LYS A 649 -15.04 -20.09 20.70
CA LYS A 649 -15.52 -19.75 19.35
C LYS A 649 -14.40 -19.36 18.37
N VAL A 650 -13.19 -19.07 18.87
CA VAL A 650 -12.04 -18.66 18.05
C VAL A 650 -11.23 -19.88 17.66
N LYS A 651 -11.15 -20.20 16.37
CA LYS A 651 -10.32 -21.32 15.90
C LYS A 651 -8.83 -21.05 16.12
N CYS A 652 -8.08 -22.11 16.38
CA CYS A 652 -6.66 -22.07 16.70
C CYS A 652 -5.79 -22.66 15.58
N ILE A 653 -4.67 -22.02 15.27
CA ILE A 653 -3.59 -22.57 14.46
C ILE A 653 -2.57 -23.22 15.38
N ASN A 654 -2.38 -24.53 15.26
CA ASN A 654 -1.39 -25.27 16.06
C ASN A 654 -0.10 -25.48 15.26
N TRP A 655 0.81 -24.51 15.34
CA TRP A 655 2.10 -24.55 14.64
C TRP A 655 2.96 -25.73 15.11
N GLU A 656 3.04 -25.94 16.43
CA GLU A 656 3.90 -26.92 17.07
C GLU A 656 3.52 -28.37 16.70
N ALA A 657 2.22 -28.71 16.68
CA ALA A 657 1.78 -30.03 16.26
C ALA A 657 2.18 -30.34 14.81
N LYS A 658 2.05 -29.36 13.91
CA LYS A 658 2.45 -29.50 12.50
C LYS A 658 3.98 -29.57 12.38
N ALA A 659 4.72 -28.77 13.15
CA ALA A 659 6.18 -28.78 13.17
C ALA A 659 6.73 -30.11 13.71
N SER A 660 6.08 -30.70 14.71
CA SER A 660 6.43 -32.01 15.29
C SER A 660 6.46 -33.11 14.23
N HIS A 661 5.50 -33.12 13.30
CA HIS A 661 5.47 -34.10 12.21
C HIS A 661 6.71 -33.98 11.30
N VAL A 662 7.09 -32.75 10.92
CA VAL A 662 8.29 -32.51 10.09
C VAL A 662 9.57 -32.89 10.84
N ILE A 663 9.68 -32.56 12.14
CA ILE A 663 10.84 -32.90 12.98
C ILE A 663 11.00 -34.43 13.12
N LYS A 664 9.91 -35.15 13.37
CA LYS A 664 9.92 -36.63 13.42
C LYS A 664 10.30 -37.23 12.06
N ASN A 665 9.87 -36.66 10.94
CA ASN A 665 10.30 -37.07 9.60
C ASN A 665 11.81 -36.87 9.35
N ARG A 666 12.44 -35.91 10.03
CA ARG A 666 13.90 -35.73 10.08
C ARG A 666 14.62 -36.73 11.02
N LYS A 667 13.90 -37.67 11.64
CA LYS A 667 14.40 -38.59 12.69
C LYS A 667 14.96 -37.87 13.91
N GLN A 668 14.33 -36.75 14.28
CA GLN A 668 14.66 -35.97 15.48
C GLN A 668 13.46 -35.99 16.44
N GLU A 669 13.74 -35.82 17.72
CA GLU A 669 12.71 -35.71 18.76
C GLU A 669 12.35 -34.24 19.03
N PRO A 670 11.06 -33.85 18.90
CA PRO A 670 10.58 -32.53 19.30
C PRO A 670 10.86 -32.26 20.80
N ARG A 671 11.33 -31.05 21.12
CA ARG A 671 11.64 -30.58 22.48
C ARG A 671 10.71 -29.44 22.91
N PHE A 672 9.42 -29.62 22.67
CA PHE A 672 8.36 -28.71 23.09
C PHE A 672 7.09 -29.51 23.40
N SER A 673 6.26 -28.96 24.28
CA SER A 673 4.97 -29.56 24.63
C SER A 673 3.88 -29.07 23.68
N PHE A 674 3.06 -29.98 23.19
CA PHE A 674 1.90 -29.70 22.34
C PHE A 674 0.87 -30.84 22.49
N GLU A 675 -0.36 -30.61 22.04
CA GLU A 675 -1.43 -31.61 22.15
C GLU A 675 -1.65 -32.35 20.82
N ASP A 676 -1.39 -33.67 20.80
CA ASP A 676 -1.51 -34.54 19.62
C ASP A 676 -2.98 -34.84 19.25
N LYS A 677 -3.92 -34.72 20.20
CA LYS A 677 -5.36 -34.98 20.02
C LYS A 677 -6.18 -33.78 20.47
N ASN A 678 -6.37 -32.83 19.56
CA ASN A 678 -7.32 -31.73 19.75
C ASN A 678 -8.63 -32.06 19.06
N ASP A 679 -9.72 -31.47 19.54
CA ASP A 679 -10.98 -31.45 18.79
C ASP A 679 -10.72 -30.74 17.45
N GLU A 680 -10.83 -31.49 16.34
CA GLU A 680 -10.57 -30.97 14.99
C GLU A 680 -11.47 -29.76 14.64
N SER A 681 -12.64 -29.64 15.28
CA SER A 681 -13.54 -28.50 15.08
C SER A 681 -12.93 -27.16 15.56
N LEU A 682 -11.98 -27.21 16.50
CA LEU A 682 -11.28 -26.06 17.08
C LEU A 682 -10.06 -25.63 16.27
N LEU A 683 -9.61 -26.43 15.30
CA LEU A 683 -8.36 -26.19 14.58
C LEU A 683 -8.56 -25.57 13.20
N VAL A 684 -7.57 -24.77 12.79
CA VAL A 684 -7.40 -24.31 11.41
C VAL A 684 -6.34 -25.18 10.74
N ASP A 685 -6.65 -25.73 9.56
CA ASP A 685 -5.69 -26.54 8.83
C ASP A 685 -4.67 -25.67 8.09
N PHE A 686 -3.43 -25.73 8.56
CA PHE A 686 -2.26 -25.10 7.95
C PHE A 686 -1.16 -26.16 7.80
N SER A 687 -0.55 -26.23 6.62
CA SER A 687 0.53 -27.17 6.33
C SER A 687 1.89 -26.51 6.47
N ILE A 688 2.84 -27.24 7.05
CA ILE A 688 4.23 -26.84 7.22
C ILE A 688 5.12 -27.81 6.44
N ASP A 689 6.07 -27.28 5.70
CA ASP A 689 7.12 -28.07 5.03
C ASP A 689 8.51 -27.82 5.63
N ASP A 690 9.50 -28.57 5.13
CA ASP A 690 10.88 -28.52 5.62
C ASP A 690 11.53 -27.13 5.54
N THR A 691 11.14 -26.31 4.56
CA THR A 691 11.72 -24.97 4.33
C THR A 691 11.21 -23.92 5.31
N MET A 692 10.09 -24.20 5.96
CA MET A 692 9.44 -23.32 6.93
C MET A 692 9.99 -23.47 8.35
N LEU A 693 10.80 -24.51 8.62
CA LEU A 693 11.32 -24.82 9.95
C LEU A 693 12.83 -24.80 9.99
N GLU A 694 13.37 -24.12 11.01
CA GLU A 694 14.77 -24.18 11.36
C GLU A 694 15.19 -25.62 11.68
N PHE A 695 16.47 -25.91 11.52
CA PHE A 695 17.03 -27.23 11.84
C PHE A 695 17.30 -27.38 13.34
N ASP A 696 16.25 -27.24 14.14
CA ASP A 696 16.27 -27.39 15.59
C ASP A 696 15.11 -28.27 16.08
N PRO A 697 15.20 -28.81 17.31
CA PRO A 697 14.12 -29.62 17.87
C PRO A 697 12.98 -28.78 18.46
N PHE A 698 13.01 -27.45 18.36
CA PHE A 698 12.05 -26.55 19.01
C PHE A 698 10.90 -26.13 18.08
N GLY A 699 11.00 -26.43 16.78
CA GLY A 699 9.99 -26.04 15.79
C GLY A 699 10.04 -24.56 15.47
N THR A 700 11.21 -23.92 15.59
CA THR A 700 11.38 -22.49 15.30
C THR A 700 11.08 -22.21 13.81
N PRO A 701 10.26 -21.21 13.47
CA PRO A 701 10.04 -20.84 12.07
C PRO A 701 11.30 -20.22 11.45
N THR A 702 11.58 -20.62 10.21
CA THR A 702 12.43 -19.80 9.33
C THR A 702 11.70 -18.51 8.95
N PHE A 703 12.39 -17.58 8.28
CA PHE A 703 11.71 -16.40 7.72
C PHE A 703 10.62 -16.80 6.72
N THR A 704 10.83 -17.85 5.92
CA THR A 704 9.79 -18.43 5.06
C THR A 704 8.59 -18.92 5.89
N GLY A 705 8.83 -19.59 7.02
CA GLY A 705 7.75 -20.02 7.92
C GLY A 705 6.94 -18.87 8.52
N LEU A 706 7.61 -17.75 8.87
CA LEU A 706 6.94 -16.53 9.30
C LEU A 706 6.06 -15.94 8.18
N ILE A 707 6.64 -15.77 7.00
CA ILE A 707 5.93 -15.15 5.86
C ILE A 707 4.80 -16.03 5.34
N SER A 708 4.98 -17.36 5.27
CA SER A 708 3.95 -18.28 4.80
C SER A 708 2.72 -18.29 5.70
N LEU A 709 2.90 -18.21 7.02
CA LEU A 709 1.75 -18.14 7.92
C LEU A 709 1.05 -16.77 7.87
N LEU A 710 1.80 -15.67 7.74
CA LEU A 710 1.21 -14.34 7.48
C LEU A 710 0.43 -14.30 6.15
N ASP A 711 0.96 -14.93 5.09
CA ASP A 711 0.30 -15.04 3.80
C ASP A 711 -0.95 -15.92 3.86
N PHE A 712 -0.92 -16.99 4.66
CA PHE A 712 -2.10 -17.80 4.94
C PHE A 712 -3.18 -17.03 5.70
N ILE A 713 -2.81 -16.26 6.73
CA ILE A 713 -3.73 -15.39 7.48
C ILE A 713 -4.35 -14.32 6.59
N LYS A 714 -3.55 -13.77 5.65
CA LYS A 714 -4.02 -12.82 4.63
C LYS A 714 -5.08 -13.42 3.73
N LYS A 715 -4.88 -14.66 3.27
CA LYS A 715 -5.72 -15.31 2.24
C LYS A 715 -7.01 -15.92 2.78
N ASN A 716 -7.10 -16.16 4.08
CA ASN A 716 -8.20 -16.91 4.65
C ASN A 716 -8.85 -16.18 5.82
N ASP A 717 -10.19 -16.19 5.88
CA ASP A 717 -10.96 -15.62 6.98
C ASP A 717 -11.47 -16.71 7.94
N PHE A 718 -10.57 -17.21 8.80
CA PHE A 718 -10.87 -18.26 9.80
C PHE A 718 -10.93 -17.73 11.25
N ALA A 719 -10.92 -16.42 11.41
CA ALA A 719 -10.87 -15.78 12.72
C ALA A 719 -12.27 -15.74 13.34
N GLY A 720 -12.44 -16.33 14.53
CA GLY A 720 -13.67 -16.18 15.30
C GLY A 720 -13.84 -14.70 15.67
N TYR A 721 -14.91 -14.08 15.19
CA TYR A 721 -15.35 -12.81 15.73
C TYR A 721 -15.89 -13.09 17.14
N LEU A 722 -15.39 -12.42 18.17
CA LEU A 722 -16.09 -12.36 19.45
C LEU A 722 -17.42 -11.65 19.13
N GLU A 723 -18.53 -12.39 19.10
CA GLU A 723 -19.84 -11.93 18.63
C GLU A 723 -20.12 -10.49 19.08
N ASP A 724 -20.38 -9.60 18.11
CA ASP A 724 -20.90 -8.29 18.38
C ASP A 724 -22.33 -8.47 18.91
N ASN A 725 -22.52 -8.36 20.23
CA ASN A 725 -23.85 -8.22 20.81
C ASN A 725 -24.43 -6.87 20.36
N PHE A 726 -25.05 -6.81 19.18
CA PHE A 726 -25.89 -5.71 18.74
C PHE A 726 -27.33 -6.20 18.54
N GLN A 727 -28.28 -5.34 18.88
CA GLN A 727 -29.70 -5.64 18.75
C GLN A 727 -30.23 -5.05 17.44
N LEU A 728 -30.98 -5.83 16.67
CA LEU A 728 -31.75 -5.36 15.53
C LEU A 728 -33.24 -5.33 15.91
N ALA A 729 -33.88 -4.17 15.78
CA ALA A 729 -35.32 -4.03 16.01
C ALA A 729 -35.89 -2.85 15.20
N ASN A 730 -36.98 -3.06 14.46
CA ASN A 730 -37.76 -2.01 13.80
C ASN A 730 -36.92 -0.99 13.00
N ASP A 731 -36.06 -1.47 12.09
CA ASP A 731 -35.13 -0.66 11.29
C ASP A 731 -34.05 0.09 12.09
N VAL A 732 -33.83 -0.32 13.35
CA VAL A 732 -32.80 0.23 14.23
C VAL A 732 -31.78 -0.86 14.59
N LEU A 733 -30.51 -0.48 14.54
CA LEU A 733 -29.40 -1.25 15.09
C LEU A 733 -28.94 -0.59 16.39
N VAL A 734 -28.86 -1.33 17.49
CA VAL A 734 -28.31 -0.83 18.76
C VAL A 734 -26.98 -1.52 19.03
N SER A 735 -25.90 -0.73 19.09
CA SER A 735 -24.57 -1.26 19.43
C SER A 735 -24.52 -1.76 20.87
N ARG A 736 -23.47 -2.51 21.22
CA ARG A 736 -23.21 -2.98 22.59
C ARG A 736 -23.20 -1.86 23.64
N ASN A 737 -22.85 -0.64 23.25
CA ASN A 737 -22.78 0.54 24.12
C ASN A 737 -24.10 1.34 24.15
N GLY A 738 -25.19 0.78 23.61
CA GLY A 738 -26.51 1.39 23.64
C GLY A 738 -26.71 2.53 22.64
N ILE A 739 -25.85 2.64 21.62
CA ILE A 739 -26.00 3.65 20.55
C ILE A 739 -26.88 3.08 19.44
N ALA A 740 -27.97 3.77 19.13
CA ALA A 740 -28.91 3.38 18.09
C ALA A 740 -28.56 4.04 16.74
N TYR A 741 -28.64 3.25 15.67
CA TYR A 741 -28.42 3.65 14.29
C TYR A 741 -29.64 3.33 13.45
N LEU A 742 -30.00 4.22 12.52
CA LEU A 742 -31.00 3.93 11.51
C LEU A 742 -30.37 3.01 10.45
N ILE A 743 -30.96 1.83 10.23
CA ILE A 743 -30.47 0.86 9.24
C ILE A 743 -31.51 0.54 8.15
N GLY A 744 -32.80 0.82 8.37
CA GLY A 744 -33.87 0.55 7.40
C GLY A 744 -34.68 1.79 7.01
N GLY A 745 -35.98 1.62 6.82
CA GLY A 745 -36.90 2.64 6.31
C GLY A 745 -36.81 2.87 4.79
N HIS A 746 -37.53 3.89 4.30
CA HIS A 746 -37.68 4.21 2.87
C HIS A 746 -36.37 4.46 2.09
N HIS A 747 -35.23 4.63 2.77
CA HIS A 747 -33.94 4.91 2.14
C HIS A 747 -32.97 3.72 2.17
N SER A 748 -33.40 2.56 2.68
CA SER A 748 -32.59 1.32 2.72
C SER A 748 -31.15 1.54 3.22
N VAL A 749 -31.00 2.29 4.31
CA VAL A 749 -29.70 2.83 4.76
C VAL A 749 -28.62 1.76 4.84
N LEU A 750 -28.93 0.59 5.41
CA LEU A 750 -27.99 -0.51 5.54
C LEU A 750 -27.53 -1.07 4.19
N GLU A 751 -28.40 -1.14 3.20
CA GLU A 751 -28.05 -1.67 1.88
C GLU A 751 -27.05 -0.76 1.17
N PHE A 752 -27.20 0.56 1.29
CA PHE A 752 -26.22 1.50 0.76
C PHE A 752 -24.93 1.52 1.57
N VAL A 753 -25.03 1.50 2.90
CA VAL A 753 -23.87 1.51 3.81
C VAL A 753 -23.01 0.24 3.69
N THR A 754 -23.61 -0.91 3.35
CA THR A 754 -22.88 -2.16 3.08
C THR A 754 -22.43 -2.30 1.63
N GLY A 755 -22.77 -1.34 0.77
CA GLY A 755 -22.44 -1.36 -0.66
C GLY A 755 -23.26 -2.36 -1.47
N LYS A 756 -24.27 -2.99 -0.87
CA LYS A 756 -25.25 -3.86 -1.55
C LYS A 756 -26.00 -3.07 -2.61
N ASN A 757 -26.41 -1.85 -2.29
CA ASN A 757 -26.99 -0.90 -3.23
C ASN A 757 -26.01 0.24 -3.51
N LYS A 758 -26.12 0.84 -4.69
CA LYS A 758 -25.39 2.04 -5.11
C LYS A 758 -26.39 3.08 -5.60
N PRO A 759 -26.13 4.38 -5.36
CA PRO A 759 -27.02 5.42 -5.88
C PRO A 759 -27.03 5.35 -7.41
N PRO A 760 -28.19 5.57 -8.06
CA PRO A 760 -28.25 5.68 -9.52
C PRO A 760 -27.33 6.79 -10.03
N VAL A 761 -26.80 6.64 -11.25
CA VAL A 761 -25.95 7.68 -11.86
C VAL A 761 -26.70 9.00 -11.98
N GLU A 762 -28.00 8.96 -12.31
CA GLU A 762 -28.85 10.15 -12.39
C GLU A 762 -28.93 10.90 -11.05
N SER A 763 -28.88 10.18 -9.93
CA SER A 763 -28.91 10.79 -8.60
C SER A 763 -27.69 11.69 -8.38
N VAL A 764 -26.50 11.22 -8.77
CA VAL A 764 -25.25 12.02 -8.68
C VAL A 764 -25.31 13.21 -9.62
N LEU A 765 -25.77 13.01 -10.85
CA LEU A 765 -25.92 14.08 -11.84
C LEU A 765 -26.92 15.15 -11.39
N ASN A 766 -28.10 14.74 -10.90
CA ASN A 766 -29.14 15.63 -10.42
C ASN A 766 -28.67 16.46 -9.22
N PHE A 767 -27.96 15.84 -8.27
CA PHE A 767 -27.42 16.56 -7.11
C PHE A 767 -26.52 17.72 -7.55
N TRP A 768 -25.49 17.45 -8.36
CA TRP A 768 -24.54 18.49 -8.76
C TRP A 768 -25.14 19.52 -9.72
N ASP A 769 -26.04 19.10 -10.62
CA ASP A 769 -26.80 20.00 -11.49
C ASP A 769 -27.71 20.93 -10.67
N ASN A 770 -28.36 20.42 -9.62
CA ASN A 770 -29.12 21.24 -8.67
C ASN A 770 -28.20 22.23 -7.96
N ILE A 771 -27.09 21.79 -7.34
CA ILE A 771 -26.15 22.71 -6.65
C ILE A 771 -25.66 23.83 -7.58
N LYS A 772 -25.29 23.47 -8.82
CA LYS A 772 -24.84 24.43 -9.84
C LYS A 772 -25.92 25.47 -10.16
N ARG A 773 -27.15 25.04 -10.42
CA ARG A 773 -28.26 25.94 -10.74
C ARG A 773 -28.69 26.80 -9.55
N ARG A 774 -28.70 26.22 -8.35
CA ARG A 774 -28.99 26.92 -7.09
C ARG A 774 -27.99 28.05 -6.88
N ASN A 775 -26.69 27.74 -6.93
CA ASN A 775 -25.61 28.72 -6.79
C ASN A 775 -25.70 29.84 -7.85
N ALA A 776 -25.94 29.48 -9.12
CA ALA A 776 -26.08 30.46 -10.19
C ALA A 776 -27.28 31.41 -9.98
N PHE A 777 -28.44 30.87 -9.57
CA PHE A 777 -29.63 31.69 -9.32
C PHE A 777 -29.45 32.60 -8.09
N SER A 778 -28.85 32.10 -7.00
CA SER A 778 -28.54 32.93 -5.82
C SER A 778 -27.58 34.06 -6.18
N GLY A 779 -26.53 33.76 -6.94
CA GLY A 779 -25.57 34.76 -7.40
C GLY A 779 -26.22 35.85 -8.27
N GLN A 780 -27.15 35.49 -9.16
CA GLN A 780 -27.92 36.48 -9.95
C GLN A 780 -28.76 37.43 -9.08
N LYS A 781 -29.10 37.02 -7.87
CA LYS A 781 -29.88 37.81 -6.90
C LYS A 781 -29.02 38.48 -5.84
N ASN A 782 -27.69 38.35 -5.92
CA ASN A 782 -26.74 38.78 -4.90
C ASN A 782 -27.06 38.19 -3.51
N ILE A 783 -27.41 36.90 -3.48
CA ILE A 783 -27.73 36.16 -2.25
C ILE A 783 -26.61 35.16 -1.98
N GLU A 784 -26.09 35.16 -0.76
CA GLU A 784 -25.07 34.20 -0.34
C GLU A 784 -25.66 32.80 -0.18
N TYR A 785 -24.94 31.79 -0.69
CA TYR A 785 -25.45 30.42 -0.81
C TYR A 785 -24.45 29.36 -0.37
N SER A 786 -24.94 28.40 0.41
CA SER A 786 -24.22 27.17 0.76
C SER A 786 -25.18 25.97 0.86
N HIS A 787 -24.64 24.78 0.64
CA HIS A 787 -25.31 23.51 0.86
C HIS A 787 -24.61 22.70 1.96
N VAL A 788 -25.36 21.94 2.76
CA VAL A 788 -24.79 20.97 3.71
C VAL A 788 -25.41 19.59 3.53
N ILE A 789 -24.55 18.58 3.41
CA ILE A 789 -24.92 17.18 3.55
C ILE A 789 -24.75 16.84 5.03
N PHE A 790 -25.85 16.65 5.75
CA PHE A 790 -25.81 16.20 7.15
C PHE A 790 -25.42 14.72 7.16
N PRO A 791 -24.25 14.33 7.69
CA PRO A 791 -23.85 12.94 7.70
C PRO A 791 -24.86 12.04 8.39
N ASP A 792 -24.98 10.80 7.97
CA ASP A 792 -25.68 9.83 8.80
C ASP A 792 -24.81 9.44 10.00
N LYS A 793 -25.43 9.05 11.12
CA LYS A 793 -24.72 8.77 12.37
C LYS A 793 -23.61 7.73 12.19
N GLN A 794 -23.84 6.68 11.40
CA GLN A 794 -22.84 5.64 11.13
C GLN A 794 -21.65 6.12 10.30
N SER A 795 -21.76 7.24 9.59
CA SER A 795 -20.65 7.86 8.85
C SER A 795 -19.68 8.59 9.78
N VAL A 796 -20.18 9.10 10.92
CA VAL A 796 -19.41 9.84 11.94
C VAL A 796 -19.01 8.93 13.10
N LEU A 797 -19.98 8.27 13.77
CA LEU A 797 -19.72 7.34 14.87
C LEU A 797 -19.41 5.93 14.35
N ASP A 798 -18.53 5.85 13.35
CA ASP A 798 -18.23 4.59 12.67
C ASP A 798 -17.57 3.57 13.59
N TYR A 799 -16.75 4.00 14.55
CA TYR A 799 -16.09 3.15 15.54
C TYR A 799 -17.04 2.31 16.39
N GLU A 800 -18.30 2.73 16.53
CA GLU A 800 -19.36 2.04 17.30
C GLU A 800 -20.38 1.32 16.41
N PHE A 801 -20.31 1.51 15.09
CA PHE A 801 -21.19 0.83 14.14
C PHE A 801 -20.61 -0.56 13.81
N PRO A 802 -21.31 -1.66 14.13
CA PRO A 802 -20.72 -3.00 14.09
C PRO A 802 -20.64 -3.59 12.68
N ILE A 803 -21.41 -3.04 11.73
CA ILE A 803 -21.47 -3.58 10.36
C ILE A 803 -20.45 -2.90 9.46
N ARG A 804 -19.65 -3.71 8.78
CA ARG A 804 -18.55 -3.29 7.92
C ARG A 804 -18.43 -4.23 6.71
N PRO A 805 -17.87 -3.81 5.56
CA PRO A 805 -17.32 -2.48 5.26
C PRO A 805 -18.38 -1.37 5.30
N LEU A 806 -17.94 -0.14 5.62
CA LEU A 806 -18.81 1.03 5.73
C LEU A 806 -18.61 1.94 4.51
N TYR A 807 -19.59 2.00 3.63
CA TYR A 807 -19.63 2.89 2.48
C TYR A 807 -20.40 4.17 2.83
N ARG A 808 -19.78 5.32 2.63
CA ARG A 808 -20.41 6.63 2.82
C ARG A 808 -20.92 7.17 1.50
N LEU A 809 -22.21 7.51 1.44
CA LEU A 809 -22.82 8.07 0.24
C LEU A 809 -22.26 9.45 -0.07
N GLY A 810 -21.98 10.27 0.95
CA GLY A 810 -21.38 11.58 0.73
C GLY A 810 -20.05 11.47 -0.01
N GLU A 811 -19.13 10.63 0.47
CA GLU A 811 -17.83 10.39 -0.20
C GLU A 811 -17.96 9.92 -1.65
N HIS A 812 -19.00 9.15 -1.97
CA HIS A 812 -19.27 8.71 -3.34
C HIS A 812 -19.58 9.89 -4.27
N TYR A 813 -20.34 10.89 -3.79
CA TYR A 813 -20.77 12.05 -4.58
C TYR A 813 -19.63 13.04 -4.83
N PHE A 814 -18.61 13.09 -3.98
CA PHE A 814 -17.44 13.97 -4.16
C PHE A 814 -16.40 13.44 -5.16
N ARG A 815 -16.65 12.30 -5.81
CA ARG A 815 -15.75 11.74 -6.84
C ARG A 815 -15.95 12.48 -8.16
N ASN A 816 -14.87 13.06 -8.71
CA ASN A 816 -14.85 13.72 -10.03
C ASN A 816 -15.74 14.98 -10.13
N VAL A 817 -15.58 15.94 -9.20
CA VAL A 817 -16.34 17.20 -9.17
C VAL A 817 -15.39 18.40 -9.22
N ASP A 818 -15.79 19.48 -9.90
CA ASP A 818 -15.04 20.74 -9.96
C ASP A 818 -14.89 21.38 -8.57
N ASP A 819 -13.68 21.84 -8.24
CA ASP A 819 -13.34 22.37 -6.91
C ASP A 819 -14.18 23.61 -6.52
N ASP A 820 -14.54 24.46 -7.50
CA ASP A 820 -15.38 25.64 -7.26
C ASP A 820 -16.79 25.26 -6.78
N LEU A 821 -17.37 24.21 -7.37
CA LEU A 821 -18.70 23.73 -7.00
C LEU A 821 -18.64 22.95 -5.69
N LYS A 822 -17.55 22.23 -5.47
CA LYS A 822 -17.27 21.49 -4.23
C LYS A 822 -17.23 22.41 -3.02
N ASN A 823 -16.66 23.61 -3.14
CA ASN A 823 -16.59 24.61 -2.07
C ASN A 823 -17.97 25.16 -1.63
N LYS A 824 -19.03 24.89 -2.42
CA LYS A 824 -20.42 25.24 -2.05
C LYS A 824 -21.13 24.14 -1.26
N VAL A 825 -20.50 22.99 -1.04
CA VAL A 825 -21.10 21.83 -0.36
C VAL A 825 -20.25 21.45 0.86
N ILE A 826 -20.85 21.52 2.04
CA ILE A 826 -20.24 21.12 3.31
C ILE A 826 -20.61 19.66 3.61
N TYR A 827 -19.63 18.81 3.86
CA TYR A 827 -19.83 17.42 4.31
C TYR A 827 -18.93 17.14 5.53
N PRO A 828 -19.41 17.48 6.75
CA PRO A 828 -18.55 17.73 7.92
C PRO A 828 -18.25 16.45 8.72
N ILE A 829 -17.74 15.40 8.08
CA ILE A 829 -17.46 14.12 8.76
C ILE A 829 -16.38 14.29 9.83
N ASN A 830 -15.23 14.87 9.45
CA ASN A 830 -14.06 14.93 10.32
C ASN A 830 -14.29 15.89 11.48
N GLU A 831 -14.90 17.04 11.20
CA GLU A 831 -15.22 18.06 12.20
C GLU A 831 -16.20 17.54 13.25
N LEU A 832 -17.17 16.70 12.86
CA LEU A 832 -18.10 16.09 13.79
C LEU A 832 -17.46 14.92 14.57
N LYS A 833 -16.53 14.17 13.96
CA LYS A 833 -15.77 13.12 14.66
C LYS A 833 -14.88 13.69 15.76
N GLU A 834 -14.16 14.76 15.47
CA GLU A 834 -13.26 15.44 16.41
C GLU A 834 -14.00 15.98 17.65
N LEU A 835 -15.28 16.33 17.50
CA LEU A 835 -16.10 16.84 18.60
C LEU A 835 -16.41 15.76 19.66
N GLY A 836 -16.48 14.48 19.26
CA GLY A 836 -16.76 13.33 20.15
C GLY A 836 -18.21 13.19 20.64
N ASN A 837 -18.98 14.28 20.75
CA ASN A 837 -20.38 14.28 21.21
C ASN A 837 -21.38 14.82 20.16
N ALA A 838 -21.05 14.67 18.88
CA ALA A 838 -21.83 15.22 17.75
C ALA A 838 -23.25 14.67 17.60
N TYR A 839 -23.54 13.47 18.10
CA TYR A 839 -24.86 12.84 18.03
C TYR A 839 -25.34 12.41 19.42
N LEU A 840 -26.67 12.32 19.54
CA LEU A 840 -27.30 11.70 20.70
C LEU A 840 -27.41 10.18 20.51
N PRO A 841 -27.33 9.36 21.59
CA PRO A 841 -27.27 7.91 21.45
C PRO A 841 -28.48 7.29 20.77
N LEU A 842 -29.70 7.73 21.09
CA LEU A 842 -30.97 7.13 20.64
C LEU A 842 -31.74 8.00 19.61
N ASP A 843 -31.06 8.93 18.95
CA ASP A 843 -31.68 9.84 17.96
C ASP A 843 -30.90 9.88 16.64
N THR A 844 -31.56 9.95 15.47
CA THR A 844 -30.87 10.06 14.17
C THR A 844 -30.14 11.39 13.98
N HIS A 845 -30.54 12.44 14.69
CA HIS A 845 -30.05 13.79 14.48
C HIS A 845 -28.82 14.12 15.32
N LEU A 846 -28.18 15.24 14.95
CA LEU A 846 -27.09 15.83 15.71
C LEU A 846 -27.56 16.27 17.11
N SER A 847 -26.64 16.27 18.06
CA SER A 847 -26.81 17.01 19.31
C SER A 847 -26.82 18.53 19.02
N ASP A 848 -27.21 19.37 19.99
CA ASP A 848 -27.04 20.82 19.86
C ASP A 848 -25.56 21.21 19.64
N SER A 849 -24.61 20.49 20.25
CA SER A 849 -23.18 20.70 20.01
C SER A 849 -22.77 20.37 18.56
N GLY A 850 -23.26 19.24 18.02
CA GLY A 850 -23.03 18.88 16.62
C GLY A 850 -23.69 19.87 15.65
N SER A 851 -24.90 20.31 15.98
CA SER A 851 -25.64 21.35 15.23
C SER A 851 -24.89 22.68 15.22
N LEU A 852 -24.35 23.11 16.35
CA LEU A 852 -23.54 24.32 16.45
C LEU A 852 -22.27 24.23 15.60
N LYS A 853 -21.63 23.05 15.55
CA LYS A 853 -20.46 22.84 14.68
C LYS A 853 -20.81 22.97 13.20
N VAL A 854 -21.95 22.43 12.77
CA VAL A 854 -22.44 22.60 11.40
C VAL A 854 -22.78 24.06 11.11
N LEU A 855 -23.41 24.76 12.05
CA LEU A 855 -23.69 26.19 11.93
C LEU A 855 -22.39 27.00 11.73
N GLU A 856 -21.36 26.74 12.53
CA GLU A 856 -20.05 27.40 12.40
C GLU A 856 -19.47 27.26 10.97
N LEU A 857 -19.53 26.05 10.40
CA LEU A 857 -19.05 25.78 9.05
C LEU A 857 -19.89 26.50 7.97
N LEU A 858 -21.22 26.53 8.14
CA LEU A 858 -22.12 27.26 7.25
C LEU A 858 -21.88 28.76 7.29
N LEU A 859 -21.68 29.35 8.47
CA LEU A 859 -21.38 30.78 8.59
C LEU A 859 -20.04 31.12 7.95
N LYS A 860 -19.03 30.27 8.16
CA LYS A 860 -17.72 30.42 7.53
C LYS A 860 -17.79 30.34 6.00
N SER A 861 -18.62 29.45 5.44
CA SER A 861 -18.70 29.28 3.98
C SER A 861 -19.29 30.49 3.24
N VAL A 862 -20.03 31.35 3.94
CA VAL A 862 -20.58 32.61 3.41
C VAL A 862 -19.91 33.85 4.02
N GLY A 863 -18.76 33.69 4.68
CA GLY A 863 -17.96 34.81 5.18
C GLY A 863 -18.54 35.54 6.40
N ILE A 864 -19.49 34.96 7.13
CA ILE A 864 -20.00 35.54 8.38
C ILE A 864 -19.03 35.22 9.53
N ASN A 865 -18.50 36.27 10.16
CA ASN A 865 -17.75 36.14 11.41
C ASN A 865 -18.68 36.30 12.61
N ALA A 866 -18.94 35.19 13.31
CA ALA A 866 -19.82 35.14 14.48
C ALA A 866 -19.16 34.43 15.68
N THR A 867 -17.83 34.52 15.82
CA THR A 867 -17.07 33.75 16.83
C THR A 867 -17.62 33.91 18.25
N ASP A 868 -17.94 35.13 18.69
CA ASP A 868 -18.41 35.38 20.05
C ASP A 868 -19.87 34.91 20.25
N THR A 869 -20.72 35.07 19.24
CA THR A 869 -22.09 34.54 19.28
C THR A 869 -22.10 33.02 19.29
N VAL A 870 -21.23 32.35 18.53
CA VAL A 870 -21.09 30.89 18.55
C VAL A 870 -20.64 30.40 19.94
N LYS A 871 -19.69 31.10 20.58
CA LYS A 871 -19.30 30.81 21.97
C LYS A 871 -20.46 30.99 22.95
N HIS A 872 -21.24 32.07 22.79
CA HIS A 872 -22.42 32.33 23.61
C HIS A 872 -23.47 31.22 23.45
N ILE A 873 -23.82 30.83 22.21
CA ILE A 873 -24.72 29.69 21.94
C ILE A 873 -24.20 28.43 22.63
N SER A 874 -22.90 28.13 22.53
CA SER A 874 -22.29 26.97 23.19
C SER A 874 -22.50 27.00 24.72
N SER A 875 -22.39 28.16 25.36
CA SER A 875 -22.61 28.30 26.81
C SER A 875 -24.08 28.09 27.22
N CYS A 876 -25.02 28.30 26.30
CA CYS A 876 -26.44 28.08 26.48
C CYS A 876 -26.87 26.62 26.27
N ILE A 877 -25.98 25.72 25.82
CA ILE A 877 -26.25 24.27 25.74
C ILE A 877 -26.11 23.65 27.15
N ASN A 878 -27.05 24.01 28.03
CA ASN A 878 -26.94 23.77 29.47
C ASN A 878 -28.21 23.19 30.12
N LYS A 879 -29.29 22.96 29.37
CA LYS A 879 -30.51 22.37 29.92
C LYS A 879 -30.50 20.86 29.77
N LYS A 880 -30.46 20.14 30.89
CA LYS A 880 -30.58 18.67 30.89
C LYS A 880 -32.02 18.26 30.56
N GLN A 881 -32.19 17.33 29.63
CA GLN A 881 -33.49 16.77 29.27
C GLN A 881 -33.42 15.25 29.11
N LYS A 882 -34.51 14.55 29.44
CA LYS A 882 -34.70 13.11 29.20
C LYS A 882 -35.83 12.89 28.21
N TRP A 883 -35.58 12.11 27.16
CA TRP A 883 -36.58 11.76 26.13
C TRP A 883 -36.13 10.51 25.38
N ALA A 884 -36.97 9.96 24.51
CA ALA A 884 -36.65 8.70 23.84
C ALA A 884 -35.73 8.83 22.61
N GLY A 885 -35.61 10.01 22.03
CA GLY A 885 -35.14 10.16 20.65
C GLY A 885 -36.07 9.49 19.64
N ASP A 886 -35.88 9.79 18.36
CA ASP A 886 -36.67 9.17 17.29
C ASP A 886 -36.38 7.66 17.13
N LEU A 887 -35.13 7.21 17.35
CA LEU A 887 -34.75 5.80 17.28
C LEU A 887 -35.12 5.04 18.57
N GLY A 888 -34.90 5.62 19.74
CA GLY A 888 -35.31 4.97 21.00
C GLY A 888 -36.83 4.80 21.10
N GLY A 889 -37.59 5.67 20.42
CA GLY A 889 -39.03 5.54 20.20
C GLY A 889 -39.45 4.33 19.34
N LYS A 890 -38.57 3.81 18.48
CA LYS A 890 -38.83 2.62 17.64
C LYS A 890 -38.52 1.30 18.34
N LEU A 891 -37.82 1.32 19.48
CA LEU A 891 -37.43 0.13 20.21
C LEU A 891 -38.57 -0.38 21.11
N THR A 892 -38.59 -1.69 21.38
CA THR A 892 -39.56 -2.33 22.28
C THR A 892 -38.81 -3.16 23.32
N PRO A 893 -38.88 -2.80 24.63
CA PRO A 893 -39.51 -1.60 25.17
C PRO A 893 -38.83 -0.31 24.69
N LYS A 894 -39.57 0.80 24.74
CA LYS A 894 -39.07 2.12 24.37
C LYS A 894 -37.88 2.51 25.26
N MET A 895 -36.79 2.93 24.63
CA MET A 895 -35.58 3.36 25.35
C MET A 895 -35.54 4.88 25.50
N TYR A 896 -34.86 5.36 26.54
CA TYR A 896 -34.73 6.78 26.85
C TYR A 896 -33.26 7.19 26.99
N GLN A 897 -32.95 8.38 26.49
CA GLN A 897 -31.65 9.03 26.58
C GLN A 897 -31.75 10.28 27.45
N GLU A 898 -30.62 10.70 27.99
CA GLU A 898 -30.43 12.00 28.61
C GLU A 898 -29.40 12.80 27.83
N GLY A 899 -29.63 14.11 27.66
CA GLY A 899 -28.74 14.98 26.92
C GLY A 899 -28.84 16.43 27.37
N MET A 900 -27.81 17.21 27.06
CA MET A 900 -27.82 18.66 27.20
C MET A 900 -28.41 19.26 25.93
N ILE A 901 -29.40 20.13 26.08
CA ILE A 901 -30.05 20.83 24.98
C ILE A 901 -29.85 22.34 25.08
N LEU A 902 -29.96 23.01 23.94
CA LEU A 902 -29.88 24.46 23.86
C LEU A 902 -31.03 25.11 24.66
N ASN A 903 -30.65 25.99 25.57
CA ASN A 903 -31.52 26.81 26.40
C ASN A 903 -31.26 28.29 26.12
N PRO A 904 -31.88 28.86 25.07
CA PRO A 904 -31.67 30.25 24.68
C PRO A 904 -31.98 31.21 25.81
N ASP A 905 -31.08 32.17 26.07
CA ASP A 905 -31.29 33.32 26.93
C ASP A 905 -31.64 34.60 26.15
N TRP A 906 -31.68 34.53 24.81
CA TRP A 906 -32.13 35.60 23.91
C TRP A 906 -33.63 35.52 23.57
N ARG A 907 -34.23 36.66 23.23
CA ARG A 907 -35.65 36.71 22.84
C ARG A 907 -35.85 36.15 21.44
N TYR A 908 -36.85 35.29 21.28
CA TYR A 908 -37.35 34.86 19.98
C TYR A 908 -38.82 34.44 20.04
N GLU A 909 -39.51 34.56 18.90
CA GLU A 909 -40.86 34.03 18.68
C GLU A 909 -40.82 33.00 17.55
N GLN A 910 -41.50 31.87 17.73
CA GLN A 910 -41.55 30.79 16.73
C GLN A 910 -42.99 30.54 16.26
N PHE A 911 -43.16 30.44 14.95
CA PHE A 911 -44.42 30.11 14.29
C PHE A 911 -44.22 28.89 13.40
N LYS A 912 -45.21 28.00 13.35
CA LYS A 912 -45.14 26.78 12.53
C LYS A 912 -46.39 26.65 11.69
N SER A 913 -46.22 26.31 10.43
CA SER A 913 -47.34 25.91 9.59
C SER A 913 -48.02 24.69 10.21
N PRO A 914 -49.35 24.59 10.17
CA PRO A 914 -50.05 23.41 10.66
C PRO A 914 -49.67 22.15 9.85
N GLY A 915 -49.54 21.01 10.52
CA GLY A 915 -49.20 19.71 9.91
C GLY A 915 -47.93 19.03 10.43
N GLY A 916 -47.53 17.90 9.83
CA GLY A 916 -46.40 17.07 10.25
C GLY A 916 -45.80 16.19 9.13
N PHE A 917 -45.52 16.76 7.97
CA PHE A 917 -45.20 16.04 6.73
C PHE A 917 -43.78 16.29 6.22
N ASN A 918 -43.35 15.56 5.18
CA ASN A 918 -41.97 15.63 4.68
C ASN A 918 -41.67 16.77 3.71
N ASP A 919 -42.62 17.22 2.88
CA ASP A 919 -42.44 18.37 1.97
C ASP A 919 -43.62 19.34 2.16
N GLY A 920 -43.36 20.65 2.29
CA GLY A 920 -44.37 21.72 2.37
C GLY A 920 -44.68 22.29 3.76
N MET A 921 -43.82 22.05 4.76
CA MET A 921 -43.93 22.73 6.06
C MET A 921 -43.12 24.02 6.09
N VAL A 922 -43.57 25.00 6.87
CA VAL A 922 -42.89 26.27 7.09
C VAL A 922 -42.68 26.49 8.59
N ASP A 923 -41.45 26.71 8.99
CA ASP A 923 -41.10 27.17 10.35
C ASP A 923 -40.53 28.59 10.25
N ILE A 924 -41.03 29.51 11.06
CA ILE A 924 -40.59 30.92 11.12
C ILE A 924 -40.08 31.22 12.53
N ILE A 925 -38.94 31.90 12.62
CA ILE A 925 -38.46 32.51 13.86
C ILE A 925 -38.16 33.99 13.64
N ILE A 926 -38.61 34.82 14.58
CA ILE A 926 -38.27 36.23 14.68
C ILE A 926 -37.48 36.42 15.98
N SER A 927 -36.27 36.97 15.89
CA SER A 927 -35.39 37.14 17.05
C SER A 927 -34.77 38.54 17.07
N PRO A 928 -35.31 39.47 17.86
CA PRO A 928 -34.85 40.86 17.85
C PRO A 928 -33.41 41.04 18.35
N ASP A 929 -32.91 40.11 19.17
CA ASP A 929 -31.60 40.15 19.81
C ASP A 929 -30.49 39.46 18.98
N ALA A 930 -30.82 38.96 17.78
CA ALA A 930 -29.86 38.27 16.91
C ALA A 930 -28.74 39.18 16.38
N LEU A 931 -27.58 38.59 16.07
CA LEU A 931 -26.37 39.29 15.60
C LEU A 931 -26.61 40.14 14.33
N LEU A 932 -27.27 39.57 13.31
CA LEU A 932 -27.44 40.17 12.00
C LEU A 932 -28.90 40.57 11.76
N ASN A 933 -29.12 41.82 11.32
CA ASN A 933 -30.44 42.27 10.85
C ASN A 933 -30.77 41.77 9.45
N GLU A 934 -30.66 40.47 9.25
CA GLU A 934 -30.78 39.82 7.95
C GLU A 934 -31.85 38.73 7.97
N THR A 935 -32.38 38.43 6.79
CA THR A 935 -33.29 37.30 6.57
C THR A 935 -32.53 36.10 6.03
N ILE A 936 -32.62 34.96 6.70
CA ILE A 936 -32.13 33.68 6.20
C ILE A 936 -33.29 32.78 5.77
N LEU A 937 -33.16 32.19 4.58
CA LEU A 937 -34.10 31.21 4.03
C LEU A 937 -33.43 29.84 3.95
N LEU A 938 -34.00 28.87 4.66
CA LEU A 938 -33.50 27.50 4.72
C LEU A 938 -34.40 26.58 3.88
N PHE A 939 -33.79 25.72 3.07
CA PHE A 939 -34.46 24.62 2.39
C PHE A 939 -33.85 23.29 2.84
N GLY A 940 -34.65 22.39 3.39
CA GLY A 940 -34.14 21.07 3.73
C GLY A 940 -35.06 20.25 4.59
N ASP A 941 -34.47 19.42 5.44
CA ASP A 941 -35.18 18.41 6.20
C ASP A 941 -35.22 18.69 7.71
N SER A 942 -35.30 17.64 8.53
CA SER A 942 -35.50 17.76 9.97
C SER A 942 -34.25 18.26 10.66
N PHE A 943 -33.07 18.08 10.06
CA PHE A 943 -31.81 18.60 10.61
C PHE A 943 -31.85 20.13 10.72
N PHE A 944 -32.23 20.85 9.66
CA PHE A 944 -32.37 22.30 9.76
C PHE A 944 -33.47 22.74 10.72
N ARG A 945 -34.57 22.00 10.79
CA ARG A 945 -35.65 22.30 11.74
C ARG A 945 -35.19 22.19 13.20
N MET A 946 -34.23 21.33 13.49
CA MET A 946 -33.60 21.25 14.82
C MET A 946 -32.61 22.39 15.07
N MET A 947 -32.01 22.95 14.02
CA MET A 947 -31.05 24.05 14.13
C MET A 947 -31.68 25.44 14.27
N LEU A 948 -33.00 25.60 14.12
CA LEU A 948 -33.63 26.94 14.01
C LEU A 948 -33.32 27.87 15.19
N LYS A 949 -33.23 27.35 16.41
CA LYS A 949 -32.84 28.15 17.58
C LYS A 949 -31.39 28.62 17.52
N HIS A 950 -30.48 27.83 16.96
CA HIS A 950 -29.10 28.27 16.73
C HIS A 950 -29.05 29.40 15.70
N PHE A 951 -29.82 29.27 14.61
CA PHE A 951 -29.95 30.33 13.61
C PHE A 951 -30.57 31.61 14.17
N SER A 952 -31.48 31.51 15.16
CA SER A 952 -32.13 32.68 15.73
C SER A 952 -31.20 33.56 16.57
N ALA A 953 -30.07 33.05 17.06
CA ALA A 953 -29.03 33.89 17.64
C ALA A 953 -28.24 34.68 16.58
N ILE A 954 -28.22 34.22 15.33
CA ILE A 954 -27.43 34.82 14.25
C ILE A 954 -28.28 35.76 13.39
N PHE A 955 -29.50 35.38 13.03
CA PHE A 955 -30.35 36.11 12.10
C PHE A 955 -31.66 36.55 12.75
N LYS A 956 -32.02 37.83 12.59
CA LYS A 956 -33.28 38.35 13.14
C LYS A 956 -34.52 37.71 12.52
N LYS A 957 -34.43 37.27 11.27
CA LYS A 957 -35.54 36.68 10.51
C LYS A 957 -35.10 35.34 9.94
N VAL A 958 -35.61 34.24 10.50
CA VAL A 958 -35.33 32.87 10.04
C VAL A 958 -36.61 32.29 9.46
N ILE A 959 -36.56 31.80 8.23
CA ILE A 959 -37.64 31.03 7.63
C ILE A 959 -37.09 29.72 7.06
N CYS A 960 -37.69 28.61 7.43
CA CYS A 960 -37.30 27.28 6.99
C CYS A 960 -38.45 26.61 6.26
N LEU A 961 -38.19 26.24 5.02
CA LEU A 961 -39.08 25.47 4.17
C LEU A 961 -38.63 24.02 4.19
N ARG A 962 -39.50 23.15 4.70
CA ARG A 962 -39.24 21.72 4.69
C ARG A 962 -39.52 21.20 3.28
N THR A 963 -38.46 20.98 2.50
CA THR A 963 -38.53 20.56 1.10
C THR A 963 -37.16 20.08 0.63
N ARG A 964 -37.13 19.10 -0.29
CA ARG A 964 -35.90 18.68 -1.00
C ARG A 964 -35.49 19.65 -2.13
N PHE A 965 -36.41 20.52 -2.55
CA PHE A 965 -36.27 21.33 -3.75
C PHE A 965 -35.90 22.79 -3.46
N TYR A 966 -35.42 23.47 -4.50
CA TYR A 966 -35.11 24.89 -4.47
C TYR A 966 -36.22 25.74 -5.11
N HIS A 967 -36.99 26.45 -4.29
CA HIS A 967 -38.17 27.20 -4.74
C HIS A 967 -37.84 28.66 -5.05
N LYS A 968 -37.64 28.95 -6.35
CA LYS A 968 -37.34 30.30 -6.85
C LYS A 968 -38.44 31.30 -6.50
N GLU A 969 -39.69 30.88 -6.59
CA GLU A 969 -40.85 31.71 -6.25
C GLU A 969 -40.83 32.15 -4.78
N MET A 970 -40.37 31.29 -3.87
CA MET A 970 -40.26 31.65 -2.46
C MET A 970 -39.11 32.62 -2.19
N ILE A 971 -38.03 32.52 -2.97
CA ILE A 971 -36.88 33.44 -2.87
C ILE A 971 -37.30 34.85 -3.30
N GLU A 972 -38.07 34.98 -4.37
CA GLU A 972 -38.59 36.29 -4.82
C GLU A 972 -39.55 36.92 -3.81
N LEU A 973 -40.38 36.09 -3.16
CA LEU A 973 -41.33 36.56 -2.14
C LEU A 973 -40.63 36.96 -0.83
N VAL A 974 -39.63 36.19 -0.39
CA VAL A 974 -38.96 36.40 0.90
C VAL A 974 -37.85 37.44 0.83
N LYS A 975 -37.19 37.57 -0.33
CA LYS A 975 -36.00 38.41 -0.55
C LYS A 975 -34.92 38.23 0.55
N PRO A 976 -34.41 37.00 0.77
CA PRO A 976 -33.43 36.73 1.81
C PRO A 976 -32.03 37.26 1.45
N GLY A 977 -31.22 37.59 2.44
CA GLY A 977 -29.79 37.89 2.26
C GLY A 977 -28.93 36.63 2.19
N TYR A 978 -29.40 35.53 2.80
CA TYR A 978 -28.69 34.26 2.86
C TYR A 978 -29.63 33.09 2.59
N ILE A 979 -29.14 32.09 1.84
CA ILE A 979 -29.85 30.84 1.61
C ILE A 979 -28.95 29.65 1.95
N PHE A 980 -29.44 28.78 2.84
CA PHE A 980 -28.85 27.46 3.04
C PHE A 980 -29.77 26.36 2.58
N THR A 981 -29.20 25.40 1.87
CA THR A 981 -29.87 24.16 1.47
C THR A 981 -29.22 22.98 2.17
N GLY A 982 -29.95 21.90 2.42
CA GLY A 982 -29.34 20.74 3.07
C GLY A 982 -30.20 19.50 3.10
N ASN A 983 -29.54 18.35 3.13
CA ASN A 983 -30.17 17.04 3.22
C ASN A 983 -29.36 16.09 4.10
N ALA A 984 -30.03 15.15 4.74
CA ALA A 984 -29.42 13.98 5.34
C ALA A 984 -28.70 13.15 4.27
N GLU A 985 -27.57 12.55 4.64
CA GLU A 985 -26.73 11.75 3.75
C GLU A 985 -27.51 10.62 3.06
N ARG A 986 -28.40 9.92 3.78
CA ARG A 986 -29.30 8.90 3.22
C ARG A 986 -30.18 9.38 2.06
N TYR A 987 -30.44 10.68 1.90
CA TYR A 987 -31.21 11.20 0.77
C TYR A 987 -30.40 11.22 -0.53
N LEU A 988 -29.08 11.05 -0.44
CA LEU A 988 -28.21 10.79 -1.60
C LEU A 988 -28.43 9.38 -2.20
N SER A 989 -29.27 8.54 -1.60
CA SER A 989 -29.71 7.28 -2.24
C SER A 989 -30.45 7.54 -3.55
N ASN A 990 -31.21 8.63 -3.63
CA ASN A 990 -31.92 9.06 -4.84
C ASN A 990 -32.29 10.55 -4.80
N VAL A 991 -31.57 11.38 -5.56
CA VAL A 991 -31.74 12.84 -5.67
C VAL A 991 -32.52 13.17 -6.94
N THR A 992 -33.58 13.94 -6.76
CA THR A 992 -34.50 14.38 -7.83
C THR A 992 -34.13 15.77 -8.33
N SER A 993 -34.42 16.09 -9.59
CA SER A 993 -34.11 17.40 -10.16
C SER A 993 -35.02 18.49 -9.59
N ASP A 994 -34.49 19.71 -9.35
CA ASP A 994 -35.30 20.88 -8.98
C ASP A 994 -36.38 21.23 -10.03
N LYS A 995 -36.24 20.74 -11.26
CA LYS A 995 -37.24 20.90 -12.33
C LYS A 995 -38.57 20.18 -12.05
N GLU A 996 -38.56 19.21 -11.14
CA GLU A 996 -39.76 18.45 -10.75
C GLU A 996 -40.52 19.10 -9.59
N ALA A 997 -40.02 20.22 -9.05
CA ALA A 997 -40.65 20.92 -7.96
C ALA A 997 -42.04 21.45 -8.36
N HIS A 998 -43.04 21.18 -7.52
CA HIS A 998 -44.29 21.92 -7.56
C HIS A 998 -44.10 23.30 -6.93
N ALA A 999 -44.96 24.26 -7.27
CA ALA A 999 -44.98 25.53 -6.54
C ALA A 999 -45.19 25.25 -5.04
N PHE A 1000 -44.39 25.87 -4.16
CA PHE A 1000 -44.34 25.49 -2.76
C PHE A 1000 -45.70 25.56 -2.06
N SER A 1001 -46.52 26.56 -2.40
CA SER A 1001 -47.88 26.74 -1.87
C SER A 1001 -48.84 25.61 -2.23
N LEU A 1002 -48.54 24.81 -3.25
CA LEU A 1002 -49.38 23.69 -3.67
C LEU A 1002 -49.17 22.44 -2.81
N TYR A 1003 -48.07 22.31 -2.06
CA TYR A 1003 -47.81 21.10 -1.27
C TYR A 1003 -48.88 20.78 -0.24
N SER A 1004 -49.59 21.78 0.30
CA SER A 1004 -50.72 21.54 1.21
C SER A 1004 -51.97 21.02 0.49
N TYR A 1005 -52.11 21.30 -0.82
CA TYR A 1005 -53.29 20.95 -1.63
C TYR A 1005 -53.09 19.69 -2.47
N LEU A 1006 -51.85 19.39 -2.85
CA LEU A 1006 -51.49 18.17 -3.59
C LEU A 1006 -51.56 16.90 -2.72
N ARG A 1007 -51.88 17.05 -1.43
CA ARG A 1007 -52.11 15.93 -0.52
C ARG A 1007 -53.60 15.60 -0.51
N ASN A 1008 -53.92 14.31 -0.58
CA ASN A 1008 -55.28 13.79 -0.37
C ASN A 1008 -55.68 13.80 1.12
N GLU A 1009 -55.46 14.92 1.82
CA GLU A 1009 -55.76 15.07 3.24
C GLU A 1009 -56.61 16.32 3.49
N ALA A 1010 -57.37 16.32 4.58
CA ALA A 1010 -58.20 17.46 4.96
C ALA A 1010 -57.32 18.72 5.19
N PRO A 1011 -57.76 19.92 4.74
CA PRO A 1011 -57.01 21.14 4.98
C PRO A 1011 -56.78 21.34 6.48
N ALA A 1012 -55.53 21.56 6.88
CA ALA A 1012 -55.19 21.75 8.28
C ALA A 1012 -55.82 23.06 8.83
N GLU A 1013 -56.09 23.10 10.14
CA GLU A 1013 -56.67 24.28 10.80
C GLU A 1013 -55.83 25.54 10.56
N ARG A 1014 -56.51 26.67 10.31
CA ARG A 1014 -55.85 27.95 10.06
C ARG A 1014 -55.35 28.57 11.37
N ASP A 1015 -54.03 28.58 11.56
CA ASP A 1015 -53.40 29.39 12.61
C ASP A 1015 -53.19 30.83 12.12
N ASN A 1016 -54.00 31.76 12.63
CA ASN A 1016 -53.93 33.17 12.29
C ASN A 1016 -52.59 33.83 12.66
N ASN A 1017 -51.92 33.36 13.72
CA ASN A 1017 -50.62 33.92 14.12
C ASN A 1017 -49.54 33.53 13.12
N PHE A 1018 -49.50 32.25 12.73
CA PHE A 1018 -48.65 31.78 11.65
C PHE A 1018 -48.93 32.50 10.33
N ILE A 1019 -50.20 32.66 9.93
CA ILE A 1019 -50.57 33.33 8.67
C ILE A 1019 -50.06 34.78 8.66
N ARG A 1020 -50.20 35.51 9.77
CA ARG A 1020 -49.67 36.89 9.90
C ARG A 1020 -48.15 36.92 9.77
N ALA A 1021 -47.43 36.02 10.43
CA ALA A 1021 -45.98 35.90 10.32
C ALA A 1021 -45.56 35.57 8.88
N PHE A 1022 -46.18 34.57 8.27
CA PHE A 1022 -45.88 34.12 6.91
C PHE A 1022 -46.16 35.21 5.87
N ARG A 1023 -47.26 35.96 6.01
CA ARG A 1023 -47.54 37.17 5.21
C ARG A 1023 -46.44 38.20 5.34
N ALA A 1024 -45.94 38.45 6.56
CA ALA A 1024 -44.88 39.41 6.77
C ALA A 1024 -43.58 39.02 6.04
N PHE A 1025 -43.22 37.73 6.09
CA PHE A 1025 -42.05 37.19 5.42
C PHE A 1025 -42.17 37.13 3.88
N THR A 1026 -43.36 36.86 3.34
CA THR A 1026 -43.58 36.70 1.89
C THR A 1026 -43.96 37.99 1.17
N SER A 1027 -44.06 39.10 1.89
CA SER A 1027 -44.31 40.43 1.33
C SER A 1027 -43.53 41.50 2.10
N PRO A 1028 -42.19 41.41 2.19
CA PRO A 1028 -41.37 42.17 3.13
C PRO A 1028 -41.47 43.70 2.94
N GLU A 1029 -41.84 44.17 1.74
CA GLU A 1029 -41.95 45.59 1.41
C GLU A 1029 -43.31 46.22 1.76
N SER A 1030 -44.31 45.41 2.09
CA SER A 1030 -45.65 45.91 2.41
C SER A 1030 -45.68 46.66 3.74
N ASP A 1031 -46.57 47.66 3.87
CA ASP A 1031 -46.75 48.40 5.12
C ASP A 1031 -47.16 47.49 6.28
N PHE A 1032 -47.91 46.43 5.99
CA PHE A 1032 -48.22 45.41 6.98
C PHE A 1032 -46.95 44.75 7.54
N SER A 1033 -46.03 44.34 6.67
CA SER A 1033 -44.79 43.65 7.08
C SER A 1033 -43.87 44.57 7.87
N LYS A 1034 -43.70 45.83 7.43
CA LYS A 1034 -42.93 46.84 8.16
C LYS A 1034 -43.48 47.04 9.57
N ASN A 1035 -44.79 47.27 9.69
CA ASN A 1035 -45.45 47.42 11.00
C ASN A 1035 -45.38 46.14 11.84
N TYR A 1036 -45.51 44.97 11.21
CA TYR A 1036 -45.41 43.68 11.89
C TYR A 1036 -44.02 43.46 12.49
N PHE A 1037 -42.95 43.65 11.73
CA PHE A 1037 -41.57 43.51 12.24
C PHE A 1037 -41.24 44.58 13.28
N LEU A 1038 -41.69 45.83 13.10
CA LEU A 1038 -41.53 46.88 14.10
C LEU A 1038 -42.22 46.52 15.43
N SER A 1039 -43.42 45.92 15.37
CA SER A 1039 -44.12 45.42 16.56
C SER A 1039 -43.40 44.26 17.28
N LYS A 1040 -42.36 43.71 16.65
CA LYS A 1040 -41.51 42.62 17.14
C LYS A 1040 -40.08 43.08 17.45
N ASP A 1041 -39.85 44.39 17.54
CA ASP A 1041 -38.52 45.01 17.74
C ASP A 1041 -37.49 44.67 16.62
N VAL A 1042 -37.96 44.40 15.40
CA VAL A 1042 -37.13 44.16 14.22
C VAL A 1042 -37.31 45.31 13.25
N LYS A 1043 -36.23 46.03 12.95
CA LYS A 1043 -36.23 47.21 12.06
C LYS A 1043 -36.00 46.86 10.60
#